data_AF-A0A812M6V6-F1
#
_entry.id   AF-A0A812M6V6-F1
#
_cell.length_a   1.000
_cell.length_b   1.000
_cell.length_c   1.000
_cell.angle_alpha   90.00
_cell.angle_beta   90.00
_cell.angle_gamma   90.00
#
_symmetry.space_group_name_H-M   'P 1'
#
loop_
_entity.id
_entity.type
_entity.pdbx_description
1 polymer ?
#
loop_
_entity_poly.entity_id
_entity_poly.type
_entity_poly.pdbx_seq_one_letter_code
_entity_poly.pdbx_strand_id
1 'polypeptide(L)'
;MPPTPIYLDHNATSPLLPAAAEAMREAWGTAWANPASQHAAGRAARRVLETAREQVIHLLGGDPTGRAPDRLVFTSGGTEANALAIRGLLAASGKRRLVISAIEHPSVARTAERLETEGVRVDRLGVGPDGRVRVEELEALLTEAADNIGLVSVMLASNETGVVQPVEELGQMCRARGVLYHTDAVQAVGKTGIGFRGKPVDALSFTAHKFHGPMGVGGLLLAPGVTPTPMFDGGFQQDSLRAGTESAPLAAGLAAALYAAAGSKHLHKRFLPLLWKRDRLEAGILSSWPGAVAIGAESPRLPHAACIAFPGADRQALVMAYDLAGVACSTGSACASGSSEPSPTLLAMGLDRELVDGAVRFAVGAMTTEAEIDEAIERIARVNAGKGPSNAFRAAVGWMFGWRVGTRQRFAVPAARLETSRVTPLPLPGALSGRSGLPTRPAAAPDRSVYYAGPENSLVAAAVARLIAAAQSGNAVATPLTLIGPPGSGKSLLATGVAAAWSAAQGDNAVLSVTGLDLRRQLERALGAETERPGAVAELADHLAALKLLVVEDLDALAESAVTVELLTVTVDRLAAAGAALVVTASKPLGEIAGLDARIVGRLAAGLNLEVAAPAEGTRRELLVAALAAAGRHVEPAAAADLAAWLHADARRVLAVASDLQHRFGGRKPITKAEARSYITQAAAQEASTPLSDIAAVVARYYAMSLRTLRSSSRKAPVVLARAVTIFLARQLTPLSYDEIGRYLGGRDHTTVMHNFHRIDDRLPKDRALRSAIDDLLRRLGRAEMSASCVSGSGALRYRTGTGRTSVRPEAPMKITCDREKLLKAFQDVAAVAPARSPKPILQNVKLEVSDNGSATFFATDLEVSIRREVEGVEVETPGSVLLPVTRFGAILRESSDTTFRIETDGVKTLVRGERSRFNLPSENPSEFPPAVGFDAEAYYQAPTRLLKEMIRRTIFATDNESSRYALGGVKFEVSEEGKLIAVGTDGRRLAKMEGPLEKIGDPAPVGDATIVPMRSLQLIDRTLTDEEAPTKFAVRANDAVFATPTSTLSTRLLEGRYPRWRDVVPTRSDSAKIELTVGPFFAAVRQAAIVTNDESRGVDFAFGDGALVLAGQAAEVGESHVELPIGYDGAKIEITLDPRFLVDFLKTLGPEQSFTFDLVDSDSAAVALTDDGYTYVLMPLARDRN
;
A
#
# COMPACT_ATOMS: atom_id res chain seq x y z
N MET A 1 -10.41 -24.22 -5.31
CA MET A 1 -10.19 -23.00 -4.51
C MET A 1 -11.44 -22.15 -4.58
N PRO A 2 -11.87 -21.53 -3.48
CA PRO A 2 -12.82 -20.43 -3.58
C PRO A 2 -12.23 -19.36 -4.51
N PRO A 3 -13.05 -18.74 -5.37
CA PRO A 3 -12.58 -17.70 -6.29
C PRO A 3 -11.97 -16.53 -5.50
N THR A 4 -10.94 -15.87 -6.05
CA THR A 4 -10.36 -14.68 -5.42
C THR A 4 -11.45 -13.65 -5.17
N PRO A 5 -11.65 -13.18 -3.92
CA PRO A 5 -12.78 -12.33 -3.59
C PRO A 5 -12.63 -10.93 -4.20
N ILE A 6 -13.67 -10.49 -4.90
CA ILE A 6 -13.81 -9.15 -5.48
C ILE A 6 -14.67 -8.33 -4.53
N TYR A 7 -14.12 -7.23 -4.02
CA TYR A 7 -14.79 -6.39 -3.02
C TYR A 7 -15.56 -5.24 -3.67
N LEU A 8 -16.90 -5.30 -3.60
CA LEU A 8 -17.83 -4.29 -4.14
C LEU A 8 -18.78 -3.75 -3.05
N ASP A 9 -18.32 -3.64 -1.80
CA ASP A 9 -19.09 -3.06 -0.68
C ASP A 9 -18.40 -1.82 -0.07
N HIS A 10 -17.86 -0.95 -0.92
CA HIS A 10 -17.17 0.29 -0.51
C HIS A 10 -18.07 1.34 0.18
N ASN A 11 -19.38 1.11 0.28
CA ASN A 11 -20.29 1.91 1.12
C ASN A 11 -20.35 1.40 2.57
N ALA A 12 -19.98 0.15 2.85
CA ALA A 12 -19.81 -0.39 4.20
C ALA A 12 -18.47 0.03 4.80
N THR A 13 -17.36 -0.26 4.14
CA THR A 13 -16.04 0.24 4.51
C THR A 13 -15.09 0.15 3.32
N SER A 14 -13.91 0.76 3.40
CA SER A 14 -12.89 0.68 2.35
C SER A 14 -11.53 0.28 2.92
N PRO A 15 -10.73 -0.52 2.19
CA PRO A 15 -9.37 -0.85 2.61
C PRO A 15 -8.53 0.41 2.85
N LEU A 16 -7.72 0.40 3.90
CA LEU A 16 -6.85 1.52 4.28
C LEU A 16 -5.83 1.81 3.18
N LEU A 17 -5.67 3.08 2.80
CA LEU A 17 -4.63 3.49 1.85
C LEU A 17 -3.22 3.34 2.46
N PRO A 18 -2.21 2.94 1.68
CA PRO A 18 -0.83 2.86 2.15
C PRO A 18 -0.32 4.18 2.74
N ALA A 19 -0.67 5.33 2.14
CA ALA A 19 -0.29 6.65 2.65
C ALA A 19 -0.91 6.96 4.02
N ALA A 20 -2.16 6.52 4.25
CA ALA A 20 -2.82 6.68 5.54
C ALA A 20 -2.20 5.76 6.60
N ALA A 21 -1.89 4.51 6.24
CA ALA A 21 -1.19 3.57 7.10
C ALA A 21 0.20 4.08 7.51
N GLU A 22 0.94 4.66 6.57
CA GLU A 22 2.27 5.22 6.83
C GLU A 22 2.20 6.46 7.73
N ALA A 23 1.27 7.38 7.48
CA ALA A 23 1.06 8.54 8.34
C ALA A 23 0.71 8.14 9.80
N MET A 24 -0.12 7.10 9.96
CA MET A 24 -0.42 6.54 11.28
C MET A 24 0.82 5.92 11.93
N ARG A 25 1.62 5.17 11.18
CA ARG A 25 2.83 4.51 11.68
C ARG A 25 3.86 5.53 12.17
N GLU A 26 4.09 6.59 11.39
CA GLU A 26 4.98 7.69 11.77
C GLU A 26 4.48 8.41 13.02
N ALA A 27 3.19 8.76 13.06
CA ALA A 27 2.59 9.41 14.21
C ALA A 27 2.58 8.52 15.47
N TRP A 28 2.44 7.20 15.33
CA TRP A 28 2.58 6.28 16.48
C TRP A 28 3.99 6.30 17.06
N GLY A 29 5.03 6.35 16.22
CA GLY A 29 6.41 6.43 16.70
C GLY A 29 6.77 7.77 17.34
N THR A 30 6.15 8.87 16.90
CA THR A 30 6.61 10.24 17.23
C THR A 30 5.63 11.08 18.05
N ALA A 31 4.36 10.69 18.11
CA ALA A 31 3.24 11.47 18.63
C ALA A 31 2.22 10.61 19.43
N TRP A 32 2.70 9.58 20.14
CA TRP A 32 1.89 8.66 20.94
C TRP A 32 1.32 9.24 22.25
N ALA A 33 1.92 10.32 22.77
CA ALA A 33 1.57 10.89 24.07
C ALA A 33 0.24 11.65 24.05
N ASN A 34 -0.31 11.93 25.23
CA ASN A 34 -1.54 12.71 25.36
C ASN A 34 -1.36 14.17 24.86
N PRO A 35 -2.12 14.64 23.86
CA PRO A 35 -2.06 16.01 23.34
C PRO A 35 -2.35 17.11 24.40
N ALA A 36 -3.04 16.77 25.49
CA ALA A 36 -3.32 17.68 26.59
C ALA A 36 -2.07 17.97 27.46
N SER A 37 -1.07 17.07 27.44
CA SER A 37 0.11 17.20 28.29
C SER A 37 1.05 18.33 27.85
N GLN A 38 1.59 19.07 28.83
CA GLN A 38 2.46 20.22 28.56
C GLN A 38 3.90 19.86 28.19
N HIS A 39 4.37 18.64 28.50
CA HIS A 39 5.75 18.21 28.22
C HIS A 39 6.02 18.00 26.71
N ALA A 40 7.30 17.82 26.34
CA ALA A 40 7.72 17.76 24.94
C ALA A 40 6.96 16.72 24.09
N ALA A 41 6.75 15.51 24.62
CA ALA A 41 5.98 14.47 23.92
C ALA A 41 4.50 14.84 23.72
N GLY A 42 3.83 15.45 24.71
CA GLY A 42 2.46 15.93 24.58
C GLY A 42 2.34 17.09 23.58
N ARG A 43 3.31 18.02 23.58
CA ARG A 43 3.40 19.07 22.55
C ARG A 43 3.63 18.51 21.15
N ALA A 44 4.39 17.42 21.00
CA ALA A 44 4.58 16.74 19.73
C ALA A 44 3.26 16.13 19.23
N ALA A 45 2.53 15.42 20.10
CA ALA A 45 1.22 14.87 19.79
C ALA A 45 0.19 15.96 19.43
N ARG A 46 0.15 17.06 20.19
CA ARG A 46 -0.69 18.22 19.89
C ARG A 46 -0.38 18.82 18.52
N ARG A 47 0.89 18.96 18.14
CA ARG A 47 1.25 19.47 16.80
C ARG A 47 0.69 18.59 15.68
N VAL A 48 0.80 17.26 15.81
CA VAL A 48 0.25 16.33 14.82
C VAL A 48 -1.29 16.43 14.77
N LEU A 49 -1.94 16.46 15.92
CA LEU A 49 -3.40 16.59 16.00
C LEU A 49 -3.91 17.88 15.35
N GLU A 50 -3.31 19.03 15.68
CA GLU A 50 -3.74 20.32 15.14
C GLU A 50 -3.37 20.49 13.67
N THR A 51 -2.23 19.96 13.22
CA THR A 51 -1.89 19.92 11.78
C THR A 51 -2.94 19.11 11.00
N ALA A 52 -3.32 17.94 11.53
CA ALA A 52 -4.38 17.13 10.93
C ALA A 52 -5.72 17.89 10.93
N ARG A 53 -6.04 18.62 12.00
CA ARG A 53 -7.26 19.43 12.11
C ARG A 53 -7.32 20.51 11.03
N GLU A 54 -6.27 21.31 10.91
CA GLU A 54 -6.15 22.37 9.89
C GLU A 54 -6.26 21.80 8.47
N GLN A 55 -5.56 20.70 8.19
CA GLN A 55 -5.59 20.04 6.89
C GLN A 55 -6.99 19.55 6.54
N VAL A 56 -7.69 18.92 7.48
CA VAL A 56 -9.04 18.39 7.25
C VAL A 56 -10.04 19.51 7.01
N ILE A 57 -10.00 20.57 7.82
CA ILE A 57 -10.85 21.76 7.62
C ILE A 57 -10.62 22.33 6.22
N HIS A 58 -9.36 22.54 5.84
CA HIS A 58 -9.00 23.08 4.53
C HIS A 58 -9.45 22.19 3.36
N LEU A 59 -9.23 20.87 3.45
CA LEU A 59 -9.59 19.90 2.41
C LEU A 59 -11.11 19.77 2.21
N LEU A 60 -11.90 20.06 3.24
CA LEU A 60 -13.37 20.11 3.16
C LEU A 60 -13.88 21.51 2.75
N GLY A 61 -13.00 22.46 2.40
CA GLY A 61 -13.38 23.80 1.98
C GLY A 61 -13.83 24.71 3.13
N GLY A 62 -13.38 24.42 4.35
CA GLY A 62 -13.44 25.33 5.49
C GLY A 62 -12.18 26.17 5.63
N ASP A 63 -12.18 27.07 6.60
CA ASP A 63 -11.10 28.01 6.90
C ASP A 63 -10.67 27.87 8.37
N PRO A 64 -9.48 27.31 8.62
CA PRO A 64 -9.00 27.11 9.98
C PRO A 64 -8.36 28.36 10.61
N THR A 65 -8.08 29.42 9.84
CA THR A 65 -7.22 30.54 10.29
C THR A 65 -7.81 31.94 10.11
N GLY A 66 -8.97 32.06 9.46
CA GLY A 66 -9.65 33.34 9.26
C GLY A 66 -10.20 33.97 10.55
N ARG A 67 -10.80 35.16 10.40
CA ARG A 67 -11.37 35.95 11.51
C ARG A 67 -12.50 35.24 12.26
N ALA A 68 -13.17 34.31 11.58
CA ALA A 68 -14.21 33.45 12.13
C ALA A 68 -13.88 32.01 11.70
N PRO A 69 -13.02 31.29 12.43
CA PRO A 69 -12.53 29.98 12.00
C PRO A 69 -13.63 28.92 12.11
N ASP A 70 -13.65 28.01 11.13
CA ASP A 70 -14.48 26.81 11.20
C ASP A 70 -13.84 25.83 12.20
N ARG A 71 -14.68 25.07 12.91
CA ARG A 71 -14.21 24.18 13.98
C ARG A 71 -14.44 22.74 13.60
N LEU A 72 -13.41 21.92 13.72
CA LEU A 72 -13.52 20.48 13.57
C LEU A 72 -13.49 19.83 14.95
N VAL A 73 -14.48 18.99 15.27
CA VAL A 73 -14.44 18.08 16.41
C VAL A 73 -14.16 16.68 15.88
N PHE A 74 -13.01 16.08 16.25
CA PHE A 74 -12.72 14.68 15.99
C PHE A 74 -13.63 13.79 16.84
N THR A 75 -14.20 12.78 16.20
CA THR A 75 -15.08 11.79 16.84
C THR A 75 -14.54 10.39 16.57
N SER A 76 -15.08 9.37 17.23
CA SER A 76 -14.77 7.95 16.94
C SER A 76 -15.28 7.49 15.58
N GLY A 77 -16.13 8.29 14.91
CA GLY A 77 -16.68 7.98 13.59
C GLY A 77 -17.95 8.76 13.28
N GLY A 78 -18.59 8.42 12.16
CA GLY A 78 -19.80 9.08 11.66
C GLY A 78 -21.00 9.00 12.61
N THR A 79 -21.16 7.89 13.36
CA THR A 79 -22.26 7.74 14.33
C THR A 79 -22.16 8.75 15.47
N GLU A 80 -20.97 8.90 16.08
CA GLU A 80 -20.75 9.89 17.15
C GLU A 80 -20.87 11.32 16.60
N ALA A 81 -20.38 11.59 15.38
CA ALA A 81 -20.52 12.90 14.73
C ALA A 81 -21.99 13.28 14.50
N ASN A 82 -22.78 12.37 13.92
CA ASN A 82 -24.21 12.57 13.71
C ASN A 82 -24.97 12.76 15.03
N ALA A 83 -24.66 11.96 16.06
CA ALA A 83 -25.29 12.08 17.37
C ALA A 83 -24.97 13.42 18.05
N LEU A 84 -23.70 13.85 18.01
CA LEU A 84 -23.27 15.14 18.55
C LEU A 84 -23.91 16.31 17.79
N ALA A 85 -24.00 16.22 16.47
CA ALA A 85 -24.67 17.23 15.66
C ALA A 85 -26.15 17.32 16.01
N ILE A 86 -26.87 16.20 16.03
CA ILE A 86 -28.32 16.21 16.21
C ILE A 86 -28.70 16.57 17.64
N ARG A 87 -28.18 15.83 18.64
CA ARG A 87 -28.53 16.08 20.04
C ARG A 87 -27.95 17.39 20.54
N GLY A 88 -26.68 17.66 20.20
CA GLY A 88 -25.95 18.81 20.69
C GLY A 88 -26.44 20.13 20.11
N LEU A 89 -26.70 20.21 18.80
CA LEU A 89 -27.19 21.45 18.17
C LEU A 89 -28.66 21.70 18.50
N LEU A 90 -29.49 20.65 18.53
CA LEU A 90 -30.89 20.80 18.96
C LEU A 90 -30.96 21.30 20.40
N ALA A 91 -30.19 20.72 21.33
CA ALA A 91 -30.12 21.19 22.71
C ALA A 91 -29.63 22.65 22.80
N ALA A 92 -28.56 22.99 22.06
CA ALA A 92 -28.02 24.35 22.03
C ALA A 92 -29.02 25.38 21.46
N SER A 93 -29.91 24.97 20.55
CA SER A 93 -30.96 25.84 20.00
C SER A 93 -32.05 26.21 21.03
N GLY A 94 -32.18 25.43 22.12
CA GLY A 94 -33.26 25.56 23.10
C GLY A 94 -34.65 25.14 22.59
N LYS A 95 -34.76 24.72 21.32
CA LYS A 95 -36.01 24.30 20.69
C LYS A 95 -36.18 22.78 20.74
N ARG A 96 -37.43 22.31 20.64
CA ARG A 96 -37.80 20.89 20.77
C ARG A 96 -38.41 20.30 19.51
N ARG A 97 -38.00 20.79 18.33
CA ARG A 97 -38.46 20.28 17.04
C ARG A 97 -37.29 20.05 16.08
N LEU A 98 -37.23 18.85 15.52
CA LEU A 98 -36.20 18.37 14.60
C LEU A 98 -36.88 17.97 13.28
N VAL A 99 -36.26 18.29 12.15
CA VAL A 99 -36.70 17.81 10.84
C VAL A 99 -35.60 16.90 10.27
N ILE A 100 -35.97 15.71 9.83
CA ILE A 100 -35.09 14.79 9.11
C ILE A 100 -35.74 14.33 7.80
N SER A 101 -35.01 13.69 6.88
CA SER A 101 -35.65 12.98 5.77
C SER A 101 -36.13 11.58 6.17
N ALA A 102 -37.00 10.98 5.36
CA ALA A 102 -37.44 9.59 5.56
C ALA A 102 -36.40 8.52 5.16
N ILE A 103 -35.25 8.94 4.58
CA ILE A 103 -34.24 8.05 4.00
C ILE A 103 -32.89 8.13 4.74
N GLU A 104 -32.88 8.66 5.96
CA GLU A 104 -31.66 8.88 6.73
C GLU A 104 -30.94 7.59 7.16
N HIS A 105 -29.62 7.68 7.33
CA HIS A 105 -28.82 6.61 7.90
C HIS A 105 -29.31 6.24 9.32
N PRO A 106 -29.22 4.96 9.76
CA PRO A 106 -29.67 4.55 11.09
C PRO A 106 -29.08 5.37 12.25
N SER A 107 -27.86 5.90 12.13
CA SER A 107 -27.28 6.79 13.15
C SER A 107 -27.99 8.13 13.30
N VAL A 108 -28.77 8.57 12.30
CA VAL A 108 -29.60 9.77 12.34
C VAL A 108 -31.02 9.37 12.73
N ALA A 109 -31.60 8.38 12.05
CA ALA A 109 -32.97 7.93 12.28
C ALA A 109 -33.20 7.43 13.71
N ARG A 110 -32.32 6.57 14.25
CA ARG A 110 -32.42 6.06 15.62
C ARG A 110 -32.19 7.15 16.67
N THR A 111 -31.32 8.12 16.39
CA THR A 111 -31.13 9.28 17.27
C THR A 111 -32.38 10.15 17.30
N ALA A 112 -33.04 10.35 16.16
CA ALA A 112 -34.31 11.07 16.10
C ALA A 112 -35.44 10.31 16.83
N GLU A 113 -35.57 8.99 16.60
CA GLU A 113 -36.53 8.14 17.34
C GLU A 113 -36.32 8.23 18.86
N ARG A 114 -35.05 8.22 19.30
CA ARG A 114 -34.75 8.39 20.72
C ARG A 114 -35.20 9.76 21.23
N LEU A 115 -34.92 10.83 20.49
CA LEU A 115 -35.37 12.18 20.85
C LEU A 115 -36.90 12.31 20.88
N GLU A 116 -37.63 11.59 20.02
CA GLU A 116 -39.10 11.52 20.08
C GLU A 116 -39.57 10.97 21.43
N THR A 117 -38.95 9.90 21.92
CA THR A 117 -39.27 9.35 23.26
C THR A 117 -38.93 10.31 24.40
N GLU A 118 -38.01 11.25 24.16
CA GLU A 118 -37.63 12.30 25.10
C GLU A 118 -38.50 13.56 24.96
N GLY A 119 -39.54 13.51 24.11
CA GLY A 119 -40.52 14.58 23.90
C GLY A 119 -40.08 15.66 22.92
N VAL A 120 -39.16 15.36 22.00
CA VAL A 120 -38.86 16.22 20.85
C VAL A 120 -39.83 15.87 19.72
N ARG A 121 -40.44 16.87 19.08
CA ARG A 121 -41.23 16.64 17.87
C ARG A 121 -40.29 16.40 16.70
N VAL A 122 -40.42 15.26 16.01
CA VAL A 122 -39.65 14.97 14.79
C VAL A 122 -40.57 14.94 13.58
N ASP A 123 -40.33 15.81 12.61
CA ASP A 123 -40.98 15.75 11.30
C ASP A 123 -40.04 15.04 10.30
N ARG A 124 -40.62 14.15 9.48
CA ARG A 124 -39.89 13.38 8.47
C ARG A 124 -40.32 13.82 7.08
N LEU A 125 -39.40 14.38 6.30
CA LEU A 125 -39.64 14.81 4.93
C LEU A 125 -39.79 13.59 4.03
N GLY A 126 -40.86 13.59 3.22
CA GLY A 126 -41.10 12.58 2.20
C GLY A 126 -40.05 12.63 1.09
N VAL A 127 -39.97 11.54 0.33
CA VAL A 127 -39.03 11.35 -0.78
C VAL A 127 -39.80 10.93 -2.01
N GLY A 128 -39.34 11.36 -3.19
CA GLY A 128 -39.87 10.90 -4.47
C GLY A 128 -39.38 9.50 -4.86
N PRO A 129 -40.00 8.87 -5.88
CA PRO A 129 -39.49 7.63 -6.47
C PRO A 129 -38.08 7.75 -7.06
N ASP A 130 -37.65 8.96 -7.36
CA ASP A 130 -36.31 9.31 -7.83
C ASP A 130 -35.26 9.36 -6.69
N GLY A 131 -35.69 9.20 -5.45
CA GLY A 131 -34.82 9.17 -4.26
C GLY A 131 -34.44 10.55 -3.74
N ARG A 132 -35.08 11.63 -4.21
CA ARG A 132 -34.83 13.00 -3.72
C ARG A 132 -35.88 13.43 -2.71
N VAL A 133 -35.45 14.14 -1.66
CA VAL A 133 -36.38 14.73 -0.70
C VAL A 133 -37.29 15.76 -1.35
N ARG A 134 -38.53 15.83 -0.87
CA ARG A 134 -39.53 16.80 -1.33
C ARG A 134 -39.25 18.16 -0.69
N VAL A 135 -38.68 19.06 -1.47
CA VAL A 135 -38.23 20.38 -1.01
C VAL A 135 -39.42 21.23 -0.54
N GLU A 136 -40.56 21.08 -1.20
CA GLU A 136 -41.80 21.81 -0.93
C GLU A 136 -42.34 21.50 0.47
N GLU A 137 -42.16 20.26 0.96
CA GLU A 137 -42.56 19.88 2.32
C GLU A 137 -41.72 20.60 3.38
N LEU A 138 -40.41 20.78 3.14
CA LEU A 138 -39.57 21.56 4.04
C LEU A 138 -39.94 23.04 4.01
N GLU A 139 -40.19 23.60 2.83
CA GLU A 139 -40.59 25.00 2.70
C GLU A 139 -41.90 25.29 3.46
N ALA A 140 -42.89 24.41 3.35
CA ALA A 140 -44.15 24.52 4.10
C ALA A 140 -43.91 24.46 5.62
N LEU A 141 -43.13 23.49 6.10
CA LEU A 141 -42.81 23.35 7.54
C LEU A 141 -42.07 24.56 8.10
N LEU A 142 -41.10 25.07 7.34
CA LEU A 142 -40.34 26.25 7.71
C LEU A 142 -41.21 27.52 7.70
N THR A 143 -42.18 27.61 6.80
CA THR A 143 -43.13 28.74 6.75
C THR A 143 -44.12 28.71 7.92
N GLU A 144 -44.58 27.52 8.31
CA GLU A 144 -45.52 27.35 9.41
C GLU A 144 -44.84 27.54 10.78
N ALA A 145 -43.59 27.07 10.94
CA ALA A 145 -43.05 26.84 12.27
C ALA A 145 -41.53 27.00 12.42
N ALA A 146 -40.85 27.81 11.59
CA ALA A 146 -39.41 28.08 11.73
C ALA A 146 -39.00 28.51 13.16
N ASP A 147 -39.82 29.31 13.83
CA ASP A 147 -39.55 29.77 15.20
C ASP A 147 -39.43 28.61 16.20
N ASN A 148 -40.07 27.46 15.92
CA ASN A 148 -40.05 26.28 16.78
C ASN A 148 -39.09 25.19 16.31
N ILE A 149 -38.57 25.24 15.08
CA ILE A 149 -37.61 24.26 14.54
C ILE A 149 -36.19 24.62 14.99
N GLY A 150 -35.55 23.68 15.71
CA GLY A 150 -34.19 23.82 16.21
C GLY A 150 -33.12 23.35 15.24
N LEU A 151 -33.41 22.28 14.50
CA LEU A 151 -32.46 21.67 13.57
C LEU A 151 -33.19 21.00 12.41
N VAL A 152 -32.66 21.18 11.21
CA VAL A 152 -32.95 20.33 10.04
C VAL A 152 -31.71 19.50 9.75
N SER A 153 -31.86 18.18 9.60
CA SER A 153 -30.76 17.26 9.30
C SER A 153 -31.11 16.38 8.11
N VAL A 154 -30.42 16.57 6.99
CA VAL A 154 -30.61 15.76 5.77
C VAL A 154 -29.29 15.21 5.28
N MET A 155 -29.19 13.89 5.10
CA MET A 155 -27.99 13.28 4.53
C MET A 155 -27.69 13.81 3.12
N LEU A 156 -26.42 14.07 2.83
CA LEU A 156 -26.00 14.65 1.55
C LEU A 156 -26.21 13.68 0.38
N ALA A 157 -26.03 12.38 0.63
CA ALA A 157 -26.27 11.35 -0.36
C ALA A 157 -26.66 10.03 0.30
N SER A 158 -27.58 9.31 -0.34
CA SER A 158 -28.05 8.02 0.17
C SER A 158 -26.93 7.00 0.27
N ASN A 159 -26.80 6.39 1.44
CA ASN A 159 -25.90 5.25 1.65
C ASN A 159 -26.34 3.98 0.91
N GLU A 160 -27.57 3.92 0.40
CA GLU A 160 -28.11 2.78 -0.35
C GLU A 160 -28.09 3.03 -1.86
N THR A 161 -28.82 4.04 -2.33
CA THR A 161 -28.99 4.32 -3.78
C THR A 161 -27.88 5.21 -4.34
N GLY A 162 -27.13 5.90 -3.49
CA GLY A 162 -26.16 6.91 -3.89
C GLY A 162 -26.78 8.23 -4.33
N VAL A 163 -28.12 8.37 -4.37
CA VAL A 163 -28.78 9.61 -4.81
C VAL A 163 -28.40 10.79 -3.92
N VAL A 164 -27.97 11.87 -4.55
CA VAL A 164 -27.51 13.11 -3.92
C VAL A 164 -28.70 14.03 -3.65
N GLN A 165 -28.82 14.51 -2.42
CA GLN A 165 -29.90 15.39 -1.98
C GLN A 165 -29.59 16.86 -2.30
N PRO A 166 -30.61 17.72 -2.51
CA PRO A 166 -30.46 19.15 -2.77
C PRO A 166 -30.05 19.98 -1.54
N VAL A 167 -28.98 19.58 -0.84
CA VAL A 167 -28.50 20.18 0.42
C VAL A 167 -28.29 21.69 0.35
N GLU A 168 -27.88 22.20 -0.81
CA GLU A 168 -27.65 23.64 -0.99
C GLU A 168 -28.94 24.45 -1.02
N GLU A 169 -29.99 23.92 -1.65
CA GLU A 169 -31.32 24.54 -1.67
C GLU A 169 -31.95 24.48 -0.27
N LEU A 170 -31.91 23.30 0.37
CA LEU A 170 -32.47 23.10 1.71
C LEU A 170 -31.78 24.01 2.74
N GLY A 171 -30.45 24.09 2.71
CA GLY A 171 -29.72 24.94 3.64
C GLY A 171 -29.93 26.44 3.40
N GLN A 172 -30.14 26.88 2.15
CA GLN A 172 -30.55 28.27 1.86
C GLN A 172 -31.89 28.59 2.52
N MET A 173 -32.86 27.68 2.44
CA MET A 173 -34.18 27.83 3.07
C MET A 173 -34.10 27.90 4.60
N CYS A 174 -33.26 27.05 5.22
CA CYS A 174 -33.00 27.06 6.65
C CYS A 174 -32.33 28.36 7.11
N ARG A 175 -31.26 28.77 6.41
CA ARG A 175 -30.52 30.01 6.70
C ARG A 175 -31.39 31.25 6.60
N ALA A 176 -32.26 31.33 5.58
CA ALA A 176 -33.18 32.45 5.40
C ALA A 176 -34.16 32.63 6.57
N ARG A 177 -34.36 31.59 7.39
CA ARG A 177 -35.28 31.57 8.54
C ARG A 177 -34.57 31.35 9.88
N GLY A 178 -33.23 31.42 9.91
CA GLY A 178 -32.44 31.26 11.14
C GLY A 178 -32.55 29.88 11.79
N VAL A 179 -32.82 28.83 11.00
CA VAL A 179 -32.87 27.44 11.47
C VAL A 179 -31.52 26.76 11.19
N LEU A 180 -30.97 26.04 12.17
CA LEU A 180 -29.71 25.32 12.00
C LEU A 180 -29.87 24.17 10.99
N TYR A 181 -28.84 23.96 10.18
CA TYR A 181 -28.81 22.90 9.19
C TYR A 181 -27.58 22.00 9.32
N HIS A 182 -27.82 20.70 9.54
CA HIS A 182 -26.81 19.66 9.56
C HIS A 182 -26.93 18.78 8.30
N THR A 183 -25.80 18.34 7.75
CA THR A 183 -25.78 17.31 6.72
C THR A 183 -24.86 16.14 7.08
N ASP A 184 -25.41 14.92 7.02
CA ASP A 184 -24.60 13.71 7.06
C ASP A 184 -23.92 13.51 5.70
N ALA A 185 -22.61 13.78 5.64
CA ALA A 185 -21.79 13.65 4.45
C ALA A 185 -20.90 12.40 4.47
N VAL A 186 -21.15 11.43 5.37
CA VAL A 186 -20.34 10.21 5.57
C VAL A 186 -20.08 9.46 4.26
N GLN A 187 -21.06 9.40 3.36
CA GLN A 187 -20.92 8.70 2.08
C GLN A 187 -20.38 9.58 0.94
N ALA A 188 -20.39 10.90 1.11
CA ALA A 188 -20.02 11.84 0.06
C ALA A 188 -18.57 12.34 0.19
N VAL A 189 -18.05 12.48 1.41
CA VAL A 189 -16.67 12.94 1.67
C VAL A 189 -15.65 11.99 1.05
N GLY A 190 -14.68 12.56 0.35
CA GLY A 190 -13.65 11.83 -0.41
C GLY A 190 -14.14 11.20 -1.73
N LYS A 191 -15.44 11.28 -2.03
CA LYS A 191 -16.09 10.68 -3.22
C LYS A 191 -16.78 11.69 -4.11
N THR A 192 -16.97 12.93 -3.65
CA THR A 192 -17.47 14.08 -4.41
C THR A 192 -16.79 15.36 -3.92
N GLY A 193 -16.89 16.45 -4.69
CA GLY A 193 -16.43 17.76 -4.24
C GLY A 193 -17.36 18.32 -3.17
N ILE A 194 -16.83 18.46 -1.96
CA ILE A 194 -17.54 19.08 -0.84
C ILE A 194 -16.84 20.37 -0.52
N GLY A 195 -17.55 21.48 -0.71
CA GLY A 195 -17.14 22.80 -0.22
C GLY A 195 -18.02 23.18 0.96
N PHE A 196 -17.48 23.11 2.17
CA PHE A 196 -18.21 23.42 3.40
C PHE A 196 -18.70 24.87 3.41
N ARG A 197 -17.80 25.86 3.26
CA ARG A 197 -18.19 27.28 3.15
C ARG A 197 -18.94 27.62 1.87
N GLY A 198 -18.77 26.81 0.83
CA GLY A 198 -19.52 26.94 -0.42
C GLY A 198 -20.97 26.48 -0.31
N LYS A 199 -21.37 25.86 0.81
CA LYS A 199 -22.72 25.38 1.06
C LYS A 199 -23.33 26.05 2.29
N PRO A 200 -24.65 26.27 2.31
CA PRO A 200 -25.36 26.88 3.43
C PRO A 200 -25.61 25.87 4.56
N VAL A 201 -24.55 25.28 5.11
CA VAL A 201 -24.61 24.25 6.15
C VAL A 201 -23.93 24.78 7.42
N ASP A 202 -24.51 24.47 8.58
CA ASP A 202 -23.96 24.84 9.89
C ASP A 202 -23.09 23.73 10.48
N ALA A 203 -23.38 22.48 10.12
CA ALA A 203 -22.64 21.32 10.57
C ALA A 203 -22.56 20.21 9.49
N LEU A 204 -21.41 19.54 9.38
CA LEU A 204 -21.17 18.45 8.44
C LEU A 204 -20.46 17.28 9.12
N SER A 205 -21.09 16.10 9.08
CA SER A 205 -20.55 14.85 9.66
C SER A 205 -19.83 14.00 8.61
N PHE A 206 -18.70 13.38 9.00
CA PHE A 206 -17.93 12.49 8.13
C PHE A 206 -17.12 11.43 8.89
N THR A 207 -16.62 10.41 8.19
CA THR A 207 -15.82 9.33 8.81
C THR A 207 -14.73 8.80 7.86
N ALA A 208 -13.56 8.47 8.40
CA ALA A 208 -12.38 8.18 7.59
C ALA A 208 -12.48 6.88 6.78
N HIS A 209 -13.04 5.81 7.35
CA HIS A 209 -13.09 4.49 6.72
C HIS A 209 -13.95 4.41 5.44
N LYS A 210 -14.76 5.43 5.12
CA LYS A 210 -15.53 5.50 3.86
C LYS A 210 -14.73 6.04 2.68
N PHE A 211 -13.57 6.64 2.93
CA PHE A 211 -12.66 7.17 1.92
C PHE A 211 -11.22 6.64 2.12
N HIS A 212 -11.13 5.37 2.53
CA HIS A 212 -9.87 4.62 2.71
C HIS A 212 -8.94 5.12 3.85
N GLY A 213 -9.51 5.81 4.85
CA GLY A 213 -8.82 6.12 6.10
C GLY A 213 -9.09 5.09 7.21
N PRO A 214 -8.51 5.28 8.40
CA PRO A 214 -8.67 4.34 9.50
C PRO A 214 -10.09 4.28 10.06
N MET A 215 -10.47 3.12 10.61
CA MET A 215 -11.64 3.00 11.48
C MET A 215 -11.34 3.60 12.86
N GLY A 216 -12.38 3.99 13.60
CA GLY A 216 -12.23 4.59 14.93
C GLY A 216 -11.96 6.10 14.93
N VAL A 217 -12.04 6.76 13.77
CA VAL A 217 -11.96 8.22 13.66
C VAL A 217 -12.89 8.79 12.58
N GLY A 218 -13.54 9.90 12.93
CA GLY A 218 -14.35 10.73 12.04
C GLY A 218 -14.31 12.18 12.51
N GLY A 219 -15.28 12.97 12.07
CA GLY A 219 -15.40 14.33 12.57
C GLY A 219 -16.71 15.01 12.28
N LEU A 220 -16.95 16.07 13.06
CA LEU A 220 -18.02 17.02 12.91
C LEU A 220 -17.40 18.39 12.62
N LEU A 221 -17.59 18.88 11.40
CA LEU A 221 -17.15 20.21 10.99
C LEU A 221 -18.28 21.22 11.26
N LEU A 222 -17.97 22.31 11.94
CA LEU A 222 -18.92 23.31 12.44
C LEU A 222 -18.58 24.68 11.87
N ALA A 223 -19.62 25.40 11.43
CA ALA A 223 -19.51 26.77 10.98
C ALA A 223 -19.19 27.72 12.15
N PRO A 224 -18.69 28.93 11.90
CA PRO A 224 -18.27 29.82 12.96
C PRO A 224 -19.45 30.25 13.83
N GLY A 225 -19.27 30.20 15.15
CA GLY A 225 -20.32 30.52 16.13
C GLY A 225 -21.30 29.37 16.42
N VAL A 226 -21.24 28.27 15.66
CA VAL A 226 -22.06 27.08 15.91
C VAL A 226 -21.39 26.21 16.96
N THR A 227 -22.04 26.02 18.11
CA THR A 227 -21.48 25.27 19.25
C THR A 227 -22.51 24.28 19.78
N PRO A 228 -22.33 22.96 19.57
CA PRO A 228 -23.23 21.96 20.12
C PRO A 228 -23.07 21.83 21.64
N THR A 229 -24.13 21.41 22.32
CA THR A 229 -24.03 20.94 23.71
C THR A 229 -23.28 19.59 23.72
N PRO A 230 -22.30 19.37 24.62
CA PRO A 230 -21.57 18.11 24.72
C PRO A 230 -22.50 16.94 25.04
N MET A 231 -22.21 15.74 24.51
CA MET A 231 -22.99 14.55 24.83
C MET A 231 -22.57 13.84 26.11
N PHE A 232 -21.33 14.09 26.55
CA PHE A 232 -20.73 13.47 27.73
C PHE A 232 -20.12 14.58 28.59
N ASP A 233 -20.35 14.49 29.90
CA ASP A 233 -19.63 15.31 30.87
C ASP A 233 -18.19 14.79 31.01
N GLY A 234 -17.21 15.69 31.07
CA GLY A 234 -15.80 15.30 31.17
C GLY A 234 -14.83 16.47 31.04
N GLY A 235 -13.58 16.14 30.72
CA GLY A 235 -12.48 17.11 30.65
C GLY A 235 -12.57 18.13 29.49
N PHE A 236 -11.60 19.03 29.45
CA PHE A 236 -11.56 20.17 28.51
C PHE A 236 -11.07 19.82 27.10
N GLN A 237 -11.07 18.54 26.70
CA GLN A 237 -10.67 18.11 25.37
C GLN A 237 -11.57 18.72 24.29
N GLN A 238 -10.99 19.06 23.14
CA GLN A 238 -11.69 19.65 22.00
C GLN A 238 -12.66 20.80 22.38
N ASP A 239 -12.16 21.79 23.10
CA ASP A 239 -12.93 22.93 23.62
C ASP A 239 -14.13 22.54 24.51
N SER A 240 -13.99 21.44 25.26
CA SER A 240 -15.05 20.84 26.07
C SER A 240 -16.26 20.33 25.26
N LEU A 241 -16.17 20.24 23.93
CA LEU A 241 -17.27 19.73 23.10
C LEU A 241 -17.34 18.21 23.05
N ARG A 242 -16.21 17.54 23.28
CA ARG A 242 -16.09 16.09 23.20
C ARG A 242 -15.03 15.62 24.19
N ALA A 243 -15.48 15.14 25.35
CA ALA A 243 -14.61 14.56 26.36
C ALA A 243 -13.89 13.29 25.87
N GLY A 244 -12.69 13.06 26.40
CA GLY A 244 -11.88 11.88 26.12
C GLY A 244 -10.68 12.15 25.22
N THR A 245 -9.57 11.45 25.49
CA THR A 245 -8.26 11.67 24.84
C THR A 245 -8.31 11.44 23.33
N GLU A 246 -7.81 12.40 22.58
CA GLU A 246 -7.74 12.36 21.11
C GLU A 246 -6.56 11.51 20.63
N SER A 247 -6.79 10.73 19.57
CA SER A 247 -5.72 9.96 18.92
C SER A 247 -5.08 10.74 17.80
N ALA A 248 -3.91 11.36 18.07
CA ALA A 248 -3.11 12.05 17.06
C ALA A 248 -2.73 11.13 15.87
N PRO A 249 -2.39 9.83 16.06
CA PRO A 249 -2.13 8.92 14.94
C PRO A 249 -3.34 8.67 14.05
N LEU A 250 -4.53 8.47 14.63
CA LEU A 250 -5.75 8.29 13.83
C LEU A 250 -6.12 9.58 13.08
N ALA A 251 -5.96 10.74 13.71
CA ALA A 251 -6.17 12.03 13.06
C ALA A 251 -5.22 12.24 11.86
N ALA A 252 -3.94 11.89 12.01
CA ALA A 252 -2.97 11.93 10.91
C ALA A 252 -3.34 10.98 9.76
N GLY A 253 -3.78 9.75 10.08
CA GLY A 253 -4.26 8.79 9.09
C GLY A 253 -5.51 9.27 8.35
N LEU A 254 -6.46 9.89 9.06
CA LEU A 254 -7.65 10.51 8.47
C LEU A 254 -7.25 11.64 7.53
N ALA A 255 -6.38 12.56 7.96
CA ALA A 255 -5.93 13.68 7.15
C ALA A 255 -5.18 13.21 5.89
N ALA A 256 -4.32 12.20 6.00
CA ALA A 256 -3.62 11.61 4.86
C ALA A 256 -4.57 10.91 3.87
N ALA A 257 -5.56 10.17 4.37
CA ALA A 257 -6.58 9.53 3.53
C ALA A 257 -7.44 10.58 2.82
N LEU A 258 -7.86 11.63 3.54
CA LEU A 258 -8.63 12.72 2.96
C LEU A 258 -7.80 13.54 1.98
N TYR A 259 -6.51 13.77 2.25
CA TYR A 259 -5.61 14.44 1.31
C TYR A 259 -5.43 13.61 0.04
N ALA A 260 -5.28 12.30 0.17
CA ALA A 260 -5.31 11.43 -0.99
C ALA A 260 -6.65 11.60 -1.74
N ALA A 261 -7.78 11.46 -1.05
CA ALA A 261 -9.11 11.49 -1.67
C ALA A 261 -9.50 12.85 -2.29
N ALA A 262 -9.20 13.96 -1.62
CA ALA A 262 -9.68 15.32 -1.91
C ALA A 262 -8.57 16.33 -2.25
N GLY A 263 -7.32 16.09 -1.83
CA GLY A 263 -6.19 17.02 -1.99
C GLY A 263 -5.61 17.10 -3.40
N SER A 264 -6.04 16.23 -4.32
CA SER A 264 -5.71 16.41 -5.73
C SER A 264 -6.55 17.55 -6.33
N LYS A 265 -5.90 18.59 -6.88
CA LYS A 265 -6.53 19.65 -7.73
C LYS A 265 -7.27 19.12 -8.99
N HIS A 266 -7.47 17.81 -9.07
CA HIS A 266 -8.07 17.06 -10.16
C HIS A 266 -9.12 16.07 -9.63
N LEU A 267 -10.11 16.55 -8.89
CA LEU A 267 -11.26 15.76 -8.44
C LEU A 267 -11.85 14.87 -9.57
N HIS A 268 -11.85 15.39 -10.81
CA HIS A 268 -12.25 14.66 -12.02
C HIS A 268 -11.39 13.41 -12.32
N LYS A 269 -10.07 13.41 -12.07
CA LYS A 269 -9.17 12.25 -12.29
C LYS A 269 -9.50 11.07 -11.39
N ARG A 270 -10.21 11.29 -10.27
CA ARG A 270 -10.61 10.25 -9.31
C ARG A 270 -12.08 9.87 -9.40
N PHE A 271 -12.98 10.82 -9.70
CA PHE A 271 -14.40 10.51 -9.89
C PHE A 271 -14.71 9.81 -11.20
N LEU A 272 -14.06 10.19 -12.31
CA LEU A 272 -14.35 9.61 -13.62
C LEU A 272 -14.06 8.10 -13.68
N PRO A 273 -12.95 7.58 -13.11
CA PRO A 273 -12.75 6.13 -13.03
C PRO A 273 -13.80 5.41 -12.18
N LEU A 274 -14.23 5.99 -11.05
CA LEU A 274 -15.28 5.39 -10.22
C LEU A 274 -16.62 5.35 -10.98
N LEU A 275 -16.97 6.47 -11.62
CA LEU A 275 -18.16 6.62 -12.45
C LEU A 275 -18.19 5.58 -13.57
N TRP A 276 -17.10 5.47 -14.33
CA TRP A 276 -16.98 4.50 -15.41
C TRP A 276 -17.09 3.06 -14.90
N LYS A 277 -16.41 2.72 -13.80
CA LYS A 277 -16.48 1.36 -13.21
C LYS A 277 -17.89 1.02 -12.75
N ARG A 278 -18.57 1.97 -12.09
CA ARG A 278 -19.97 1.81 -11.67
C ARG A 278 -20.87 1.59 -12.89
N ASP A 279 -20.77 2.43 -13.91
CA ASP A 279 -21.62 2.36 -15.11
C ASP A 279 -21.38 1.07 -15.89
N ARG A 280 -20.12 0.63 -15.99
CA ARG A 280 -19.74 -0.64 -16.60
C ARG A 280 -20.34 -1.84 -15.84
N LEU A 281 -20.19 -1.84 -14.52
CA LEU A 281 -20.76 -2.87 -13.64
C LEU A 281 -22.28 -2.93 -13.77
N GLU A 282 -22.94 -1.78 -13.65
CA GLU A 282 -24.39 -1.66 -13.74
C GLU A 282 -24.92 -2.14 -15.10
N ALA A 283 -24.36 -1.66 -16.20
CA ALA A 283 -24.75 -2.10 -17.54
C ALA A 283 -24.54 -3.62 -17.73
N GLY A 284 -23.45 -4.18 -17.19
CA GLY A 284 -23.18 -5.61 -17.21
C GLY A 284 -24.24 -6.40 -16.45
N ILE A 285 -24.57 -5.99 -15.23
CA ILE A 285 -25.56 -6.66 -14.39
C ILE A 285 -26.96 -6.56 -15.02
N LEU A 286 -27.38 -5.38 -15.47
CA LEU A 286 -28.67 -5.17 -16.13
C LEU A 286 -28.82 -6.03 -17.39
N SER A 287 -27.73 -6.24 -18.13
CA SER A 287 -27.74 -7.12 -19.31
C SER A 287 -27.89 -8.61 -18.94
N SER A 288 -27.53 -9.00 -17.72
CA SER A 288 -27.57 -10.40 -17.25
C SER A 288 -28.93 -10.84 -16.73
N TRP A 289 -29.80 -9.90 -16.33
CA TRP A 289 -31.12 -10.19 -15.78
C TRP A 289 -32.20 -9.33 -16.45
N PRO A 290 -33.02 -9.92 -17.32
CA PRO A 290 -34.15 -9.22 -17.94
C PRO A 290 -35.14 -8.71 -16.89
N GLY A 291 -35.34 -7.39 -16.84
CA GLY A 291 -36.22 -6.75 -15.86
C GLY A 291 -35.50 -6.23 -14.61
N ALA A 292 -34.18 -6.40 -14.49
CA ALA A 292 -33.43 -5.74 -13.42
C ALA A 292 -33.50 -4.22 -13.58
N VAL A 293 -33.57 -3.50 -12.46
CA VAL A 293 -33.76 -2.05 -12.43
C VAL A 293 -32.67 -1.42 -11.59
N ALA A 294 -31.94 -0.45 -12.16
CA ALA A 294 -31.03 0.39 -11.39
C ALA A 294 -31.83 1.50 -10.69
N ILE A 295 -31.93 1.41 -9.36
CA ILE A 295 -32.69 2.35 -8.54
C ILE A 295 -31.94 3.68 -8.45
N GLY A 296 -32.63 4.77 -8.78
CA GLY A 296 -32.07 6.13 -8.74
C GLY A 296 -31.12 6.47 -9.90
N ALA A 297 -31.10 5.66 -10.97
CA ALA A 297 -30.19 5.87 -12.11
C ALA A 297 -30.37 7.21 -12.84
N GLU A 298 -31.61 7.71 -12.89
CA GLU A 298 -31.97 8.99 -13.52
C GLU A 298 -31.68 10.22 -12.63
N SER A 299 -31.33 9.99 -11.35
CA SER A 299 -31.03 11.06 -10.40
C SER A 299 -29.53 11.32 -10.30
N PRO A 300 -29.10 12.56 -9.96
CA PRO A 300 -27.72 12.82 -9.56
C PRO A 300 -27.32 11.88 -8.41
N ARG A 301 -26.28 11.08 -8.61
CA ARG A 301 -25.86 10.05 -7.65
C ARG A 301 -24.35 9.95 -7.54
N LEU A 302 -23.88 9.44 -6.42
CA LEU A 302 -22.45 9.25 -6.14
C LEU A 302 -21.79 8.39 -7.23
N PRO A 303 -20.55 8.70 -7.63
CA PRO A 303 -19.90 8.07 -8.78
C PRO A 303 -19.58 6.58 -8.58
N HIS A 304 -19.63 6.09 -7.34
CA HIS A 304 -19.21 4.73 -7.01
C HIS A 304 -20.34 3.79 -6.60
N ALA A 305 -21.55 4.31 -6.33
CA ALA A 305 -22.64 3.54 -5.73
C ALA A 305 -23.71 3.19 -6.78
N ALA A 306 -24.13 1.93 -6.79
CA ALA A 306 -25.23 1.41 -7.59
C ALA A 306 -26.14 0.54 -6.71
N CYS A 307 -27.45 0.73 -6.83
CA CYS A 307 -28.46 -0.12 -6.20
C CYS A 307 -29.29 -0.76 -7.31
N ILE A 308 -29.30 -2.08 -7.39
CA ILE A 308 -29.95 -2.82 -8.47
C ILE A 308 -30.99 -3.75 -7.86
N ALA A 309 -32.23 -3.59 -8.29
CA ALA A 309 -33.32 -4.50 -7.97
C ALA A 309 -33.40 -5.63 -9.00
N PHE A 310 -33.58 -6.84 -8.49
CA PHE A 310 -33.83 -8.05 -9.26
C PHE A 310 -35.25 -8.54 -8.96
N PRO A 311 -36.26 -8.13 -9.76
CA PRO A 311 -37.65 -8.51 -9.49
C PRO A 311 -37.83 -10.02 -9.38
N GLY A 312 -38.59 -10.44 -8.36
CA GLY A 312 -38.86 -11.86 -8.08
C GLY A 312 -37.70 -12.62 -7.42
N ALA A 313 -36.60 -11.96 -7.07
CA ALA A 313 -35.48 -12.56 -6.35
C ALA A 313 -35.46 -12.13 -4.88
N ASP A 314 -34.96 -13.01 -4.00
CA ASP A 314 -34.69 -12.69 -2.60
C ASP A 314 -33.28 -12.09 -2.44
N ARG A 315 -33.19 -10.86 -1.92
CA ARG A 315 -31.91 -10.14 -1.79
C ARG A 315 -30.88 -10.84 -0.89
N GLN A 316 -31.31 -11.55 0.16
CA GLN A 316 -30.36 -12.25 1.04
C GLN A 316 -29.75 -13.46 0.32
N ALA A 317 -30.59 -14.24 -0.37
CA ALA A 317 -30.16 -15.36 -1.19
C ALA A 317 -29.25 -14.92 -2.36
N LEU A 318 -29.47 -13.72 -2.93
CA LEU A 318 -28.58 -13.15 -3.93
C LEU A 318 -27.21 -12.78 -3.35
N VAL A 319 -27.16 -12.02 -2.25
CA VAL A 319 -25.89 -11.63 -1.62
C VAL A 319 -25.07 -12.86 -1.20
N MET A 320 -25.71 -13.88 -0.60
CA MET A 320 -25.03 -15.14 -0.27
C MET A 320 -24.50 -15.86 -1.51
N ALA A 321 -25.27 -15.90 -2.59
CA ALA A 321 -24.84 -16.54 -3.83
C ALA A 321 -23.69 -15.80 -4.51
N TYR A 322 -23.69 -14.45 -4.47
CA TYR A 322 -22.59 -13.64 -4.96
C TYR A 322 -21.33 -13.81 -4.11
N ASP A 323 -21.45 -13.87 -2.78
CA ASP A 323 -20.33 -14.12 -1.87
C ASP A 323 -19.70 -15.50 -2.11
N LEU A 324 -20.52 -16.55 -2.29
CA LEU A 324 -20.04 -17.88 -2.69
C LEU A 324 -19.35 -17.88 -4.06
N ALA A 325 -19.75 -16.97 -4.96
CA ALA A 325 -19.08 -16.72 -6.24
C ALA A 325 -17.86 -15.78 -6.12
N GLY A 326 -17.50 -15.36 -4.90
CA GLY A 326 -16.38 -14.48 -4.60
C GLY A 326 -16.63 -13.01 -4.95
N VAL A 327 -17.86 -12.53 -4.86
CA VAL A 327 -18.21 -11.11 -5.04
C VAL A 327 -18.89 -10.59 -3.78
N ALA A 328 -18.18 -9.75 -3.01
CA ALA A 328 -18.70 -9.15 -1.80
C ALA A 328 -19.54 -7.92 -2.13
N CYS A 329 -20.83 -7.94 -1.75
CA CYS A 329 -21.82 -6.87 -1.91
C CYS A 329 -22.79 -6.89 -0.73
N SER A 330 -23.76 -5.97 -0.67
CA SER A 330 -24.65 -5.84 0.49
C SER A 330 -26.11 -5.58 0.11
N THR A 331 -27.05 -5.87 1.01
CA THR A 331 -28.48 -5.63 0.84
C THR A 331 -28.93 -4.23 1.30
N GLY A 332 -28.04 -3.44 1.94
CA GLY A 332 -28.36 -2.15 2.54
C GLY A 332 -27.20 -1.58 3.39
N SER A 333 -27.49 -0.70 4.36
CA SER A 333 -26.48 -0.25 5.32
C SER A 333 -25.94 -1.42 6.16
N ALA A 334 -24.62 -1.46 6.43
CA ALA A 334 -24.01 -2.52 7.26
C ALA A 334 -24.61 -2.59 8.68
N CYS A 335 -25.21 -1.50 9.16
CA CYS A 335 -25.92 -1.47 10.45
C CYS A 335 -27.29 -2.17 10.42
N ALA A 336 -27.84 -2.43 9.23
CA ALA A 336 -29.10 -3.15 9.02
C ALA A 336 -28.90 -4.58 8.46
N SER A 337 -27.65 -4.98 8.16
CA SER A 337 -27.31 -6.21 7.42
C SER A 337 -27.57 -7.53 8.17
N GLY A 338 -28.22 -7.48 9.35
CA GLY A 338 -28.69 -8.64 10.11
C GLY A 338 -30.22 -8.78 10.20
N SER A 339 -31.00 -7.85 9.64
CA SER A 339 -32.46 -7.90 9.68
C SER A 339 -33.05 -8.41 8.35
N SER A 340 -34.12 -9.21 8.42
CA SER A 340 -34.93 -9.62 7.26
C SER A 340 -35.89 -8.51 6.79
N GLU A 341 -35.88 -7.35 7.45
CA GLU A 341 -36.82 -6.27 7.19
C GLU A 341 -36.52 -5.57 5.84
N PRO A 342 -37.56 -5.21 5.07
CA PRO A 342 -37.43 -4.46 3.81
C PRO A 342 -36.70 -3.13 4.03
N SER A 343 -35.94 -2.67 3.01
CA SER A 343 -35.17 -1.43 3.11
C SER A 343 -36.10 -0.24 3.43
N PRO A 344 -35.93 0.44 4.58
CA PRO A 344 -36.71 1.63 4.90
C PRO A 344 -36.52 2.74 3.86
N THR A 345 -35.31 2.85 3.30
CA THR A 345 -34.99 3.82 2.25
C THR A 345 -35.84 3.59 1.01
N LEU A 346 -35.88 2.36 0.50
CA LEU A 346 -36.61 2.03 -0.72
C LEU A 346 -38.14 2.06 -0.52
N LEU A 347 -38.61 1.73 0.68
CA LEU A 347 -40.02 1.90 1.07
C LEU A 347 -40.41 3.39 1.12
N ALA A 348 -39.55 4.25 1.67
CA ALA A 348 -39.79 5.69 1.73
C ALA A 348 -39.81 6.35 0.33
N MET A 349 -39.11 5.76 -0.65
CA MET A 349 -39.20 6.14 -2.06
C MET A 349 -40.52 5.72 -2.72
N GLY A 350 -41.36 4.92 -2.05
CA GLY A 350 -42.62 4.42 -2.60
C GLY A 350 -42.45 3.38 -3.70
N LEU A 351 -41.33 2.63 -3.70
CA LEU A 351 -41.08 1.58 -4.68
C LEU A 351 -41.94 0.34 -4.38
N ASP A 352 -42.32 -0.37 -5.44
CA ASP A 352 -43.05 -1.63 -5.33
C ASP A 352 -42.26 -2.66 -4.53
N ARG A 353 -42.97 -3.43 -3.69
CA ARG A 353 -42.36 -4.39 -2.77
C ARG A 353 -41.49 -5.43 -3.46
N GLU A 354 -41.85 -5.83 -4.68
CA GLU A 354 -41.07 -6.75 -5.51
C GLU A 354 -39.66 -6.20 -5.83
N LEU A 355 -39.52 -4.88 -6.02
CA LEU A 355 -38.22 -4.23 -6.24
C LEU A 355 -37.42 -4.14 -4.94
N VAL A 356 -38.10 -3.83 -3.83
CA VAL A 356 -37.48 -3.71 -2.50
C VAL A 356 -36.92 -5.05 -2.02
N ASP A 357 -37.65 -6.14 -2.26
CA ASP A 357 -37.27 -7.48 -1.81
C ASP A 357 -36.08 -8.06 -2.60
N GLY A 358 -35.89 -7.61 -3.84
CA GLY A 358 -34.79 -8.00 -4.72
C GLY A 358 -33.64 -7.00 -4.83
N ALA A 359 -33.58 -5.95 -4.00
CA ALA A 359 -32.56 -4.90 -4.10
C ALA A 359 -31.21 -5.29 -3.50
N VAL A 360 -30.14 -5.13 -4.29
CA VAL A 360 -28.74 -5.34 -3.88
C VAL A 360 -27.92 -4.09 -4.18
N ARG A 361 -27.08 -3.70 -3.23
CA ARG A 361 -26.17 -2.56 -3.30
C ARG A 361 -24.77 -3.02 -3.68
N PHE A 362 -24.22 -2.34 -4.68
CA PHE A 362 -22.84 -2.46 -5.13
C PHE A 362 -22.15 -1.10 -5.02
N ALA A 363 -20.91 -1.11 -4.54
CA ALA A 363 -20.11 0.09 -4.39
C ALA A 363 -18.67 -0.18 -4.79
N VAL A 364 -18.18 0.49 -5.83
CA VAL A 364 -16.80 0.36 -6.34
C VAL A 364 -15.83 1.23 -5.55
N GLY A 365 -14.57 0.82 -5.47
CA GLY A 365 -13.52 1.55 -4.75
C GLY A 365 -12.44 2.12 -5.64
N ALA A 366 -11.60 2.99 -5.06
CA ALA A 366 -10.45 3.55 -5.78
C ALA A 366 -9.46 2.45 -6.21
N MET A 367 -9.38 1.37 -5.44
CA MET A 367 -8.49 0.24 -5.66
C MET A 367 -9.12 -0.89 -6.51
N THR A 368 -10.43 -0.84 -6.79
CA THR A 368 -11.09 -1.82 -7.67
C THR A 368 -10.54 -1.67 -9.08
N THR A 369 -10.06 -2.74 -9.69
CA THR A 369 -9.49 -2.74 -11.04
C THR A 369 -10.56 -2.98 -12.11
N GLU A 370 -10.27 -2.63 -13.37
CA GLU A 370 -11.21 -2.88 -14.47
C GLU A 370 -11.44 -4.38 -14.70
N ALA A 371 -10.38 -5.18 -14.58
CA ALA A 371 -10.45 -6.63 -14.67
C ALA A 371 -11.36 -7.24 -13.59
N GLU A 372 -11.31 -6.73 -12.36
CA GLU A 372 -12.24 -7.14 -11.30
C GLU A 372 -13.69 -6.75 -11.61
N ILE A 373 -13.95 -5.62 -12.27
CA ILE A 373 -15.31 -5.25 -12.71
C ILE A 373 -15.82 -6.24 -13.76
N ASP A 374 -15.01 -6.53 -14.79
CA ASP A 374 -15.41 -7.46 -15.85
C ASP A 374 -15.62 -8.88 -15.30
N GLU A 375 -14.75 -9.33 -14.39
CA GLU A 375 -14.88 -10.64 -13.73
C GLU A 375 -16.10 -10.69 -12.79
N ALA A 376 -16.40 -9.61 -12.06
CA ALA A 376 -17.60 -9.51 -11.25
C ALA A 376 -18.87 -9.62 -12.09
N ILE A 377 -18.92 -8.95 -13.24
CA ILE A 377 -20.04 -9.07 -14.19
C ILE A 377 -20.23 -10.52 -14.62
N GLU A 378 -19.15 -11.23 -14.97
CA GLU A 378 -19.23 -12.64 -15.37
C GLU A 378 -19.75 -13.54 -14.24
N ARG A 379 -19.21 -13.37 -13.03
CA ARG A 379 -19.60 -14.14 -11.84
C ARG A 379 -21.06 -13.89 -11.47
N ILE A 380 -21.50 -12.63 -11.47
CA ILE A 380 -22.89 -12.26 -11.21
C ILE A 380 -23.81 -12.82 -12.29
N ALA A 381 -23.45 -12.68 -13.57
CA ALA A 381 -24.24 -13.21 -14.67
C ALA A 381 -24.41 -14.73 -14.60
N ARG A 382 -23.36 -15.46 -14.19
CA ARG A 382 -23.41 -16.92 -13.99
C ARG A 382 -24.36 -17.32 -12.87
N VAL A 383 -24.34 -16.58 -11.75
CA VAL A 383 -25.28 -16.79 -10.64
C VAL A 383 -26.73 -16.48 -11.08
N ASN A 384 -26.90 -15.46 -11.91
CA ASN A 384 -28.20 -15.01 -12.42
C ASN A 384 -28.81 -15.97 -13.47
N ALA A 385 -27.98 -16.63 -14.28
CA ALA A 385 -28.39 -17.51 -15.38
C ALA A 385 -29.27 -18.72 -14.96
N GLY A 386 -29.28 -19.08 -13.68
CA GLY A 386 -30.12 -20.16 -13.12
C GLY A 386 -31.36 -19.70 -12.36
N LYS A 387 -31.61 -18.38 -12.25
CA LYS A 387 -32.59 -17.81 -11.32
C LYS A 387 -33.63 -16.87 -11.96
N GLY A 388 -33.50 -16.55 -13.25
CA GLY A 388 -34.40 -15.62 -13.94
C GLY A 388 -35.85 -16.14 -14.12
N PRO A 389 -36.86 -15.25 -14.23
CA PRO A 389 -38.26 -15.65 -14.36
C PRO A 389 -38.54 -16.40 -15.66
N SER A 390 -39.45 -17.38 -15.59
CA SER A 390 -39.86 -18.23 -16.72
C SER A 390 -40.44 -17.42 -17.88
N ASN A 391 -40.35 -17.97 -19.10
CA ASN A 391 -40.82 -17.33 -20.35
C ASN A 391 -42.31 -16.87 -20.33
N ALA A 392 -43.13 -17.37 -19.39
CA ALA A 392 -44.51 -16.95 -19.22
C ALA A 392 -44.66 -15.52 -18.64
N PHE A 393 -43.72 -15.08 -17.79
CA PHE A 393 -43.73 -13.74 -17.18
C PHE A 393 -43.33 -12.64 -18.20
N ARG A 394 -42.46 -12.99 -19.16
CA ARG A 394 -42.03 -12.11 -20.26
C ARG A 394 -43.17 -11.63 -21.15
N ALA A 395 -44.24 -12.42 -21.29
CA ALA A 395 -45.40 -12.06 -22.09
C ALA A 395 -46.42 -11.19 -21.34
N ALA A 396 -46.50 -11.32 -20.01
CA ALA A 396 -47.49 -10.61 -19.19
C ALA A 396 -47.11 -9.15 -18.91
N VAL A 397 -45.82 -8.86 -18.65
CA VAL A 397 -45.35 -7.50 -18.30
C VAL A 397 -45.37 -6.57 -19.52
N GLY A 398 -45.10 -7.08 -20.72
CA GLY A 398 -45.18 -6.29 -21.97
C GLY A 398 -46.59 -5.84 -22.34
N TRP A 399 -47.62 -6.52 -21.83
CA TRP A 399 -49.03 -6.16 -22.06
C TRP A 399 -49.59 -5.18 -21.02
N MET A 400 -49.04 -5.18 -19.79
CA MET A 400 -49.60 -4.45 -18.66
C MET A 400 -49.20 -2.97 -18.61
N PHE A 401 -48.07 -2.59 -19.23
CA PHE A 401 -47.51 -1.22 -19.12
C PHE A 401 -47.71 -0.31 -20.34
N GLY A 402 -48.38 -0.73 -21.42
CA GLY A 402 -48.92 0.23 -22.41
C GLY A 402 -47.93 1.19 -23.09
N TRP A 403 -46.63 0.90 -23.14
CA TRP A 403 -45.66 1.74 -23.85
C TRP A 403 -45.77 1.52 -25.36
N ARG A 404 -46.49 2.43 -26.03
CA ARG A 404 -46.44 2.56 -27.50
C ARG A 404 -45.06 3.10 -27.90
N VAL A 405 -44.18 2.22 -28.37
CA VAL A 405 -42.95 2.62 -29.07
C VAL A 405 -43.34 3.12 -30.47
N GLY A 406 -43.65 4.40 -30.56
CA GLY A 406 -43.85 5.15 -31.80
C GLY A 406 -42.73 6.17 -31.98
N THR A 407 -42.12 6.15 -33.18
CA THR A 407 -41.12 7.09 -33.72
C THR A 407 -39.68 7.00 -33.19
N ARG A 408 -38.88 6.22 -33.92
CA ARG A 408 -37.43 6.34 -34.05
C ARG A 408 -37.05 7.79 -34.42
N GLN A 409 -36.47 8.54 -33.49
CA GLN A 409 -35.41 9.50 -33.85
C GLN A 409 -34.07 8.88 -33.47
N ARG A 410 -33.34 8.43 -34.50
CA ARG A 410 -31.97 7.94 -34.39
C ARG A 410 -31.06 9.13 -34.08
N PHE A 411 -30.61 9.27 -32.84
CA PHE A 411 -29.26 9.77 -32.60
C PHE A 411 -28.34 8.55 -32.62
N ALA A 412 -27.83 8.22 -33.80
CA ALA A 412 -26.82 7.19 -33.98
C ALA A 412 -25.49 7.71 -33.43
N VAL A 413 -25.16 7.33 -32.20
CA VAL A 413 -23.74 7.22 -31.80
C VAL A 413 -23.27 5.87 -32.36
N PRO A 414 -22.26 5.82 -33.24
CA PRO A 414 -21.83 4.55 -33.82
C PRO A 414 -21.29 3.65 -32.70
N ALA A 415 -21.96 2.52 -32.46
CA ALA A 415 -21.43 1.44 -31.66
C ALA A 415 -20.23 0.83 -32.38
N ALA A 416 -19.02 1.31 -32.08
CA ALA A 416 -17.81 0.59 -32.43
C ALA A 416 -17.70 -0.61 -31.48
N ARG A 417 -17.90 -1.82 -32.02
CA ARG A 417 -17.52 -3.08 -31.34
C ARG A 417 -16.03 -2.98 -30.98
N LEU A 418 -15.70 -2.93 -29.69
CA LEU A 418 -14.34 -3.08 -29.23
C LEU A 418 -14.00 -4.57 -29.21
N GLU A 419 -13.39 -5.02 -30.32
CA GLU A 419 -12.62 -6.25 -30.33
C GLU A 419 -11.48 -6.15 -29.31
N THR A 420 -11.39 -7.14 -28.44
CA THR A 420 -10.29 -7.35 -27.51
C THR A 420 -8.97 -7.43 -28.29
N SER A 421 -8.02 -6.52 -28.01
CA SER A 421 -6.64 -6.41 -28.54
C SER A 421 -6.33 -5.49 -29.74
N ARG A 422 -6.98 -4.33 -29.91
CA ARG A 422 -6.60 -3.40 -31.00
C ARG A 422 -5.68 -2.25 -30.55
N VAL A 423 -4.44 -2.26 -31.05
CA VAL A 423 -3.58 -1.06 -31.15
C VAL A 423 -4.26 -0.06 -32.08
N THR A 424 -4.43 1.18 -31.66
CA THR A 424 -5.18 2.18 -32.44
C THR A 424 -4.21 3.01 -33.29
N PRO A 425 -4.26 2.93 -34.63
CA PRO A 425 -3.50 3.82 -35.49
C PRO A 425 -4.08 5.23 -35.43
N LEU A 426 -3.24 6.23 -35.14
CA LEU A 426 -3.61 7.64 -35.28
C LEU A 426 -3.21 8.12 -36.68
N PRO A 427 -4.17 8.53 -37.54
CA PRO A 427 -3.84 9.05 -38.86
C PRO A 427 -3.12 10.40 -38.72
N LEU A 428 -1.87 10.46 -39.17
CA LEU A 428 -1.13 11.71 -39.37
C LEU A 428 -0.99 11.91 -40.88
N PRO A 429 -1.44 13.06 -41.43
CA PRO A 429 -1.51 13.24 -42.88
C PRO A 429 -0.12 13.17 -43.55
N GLY A 430 -0.06 12.40 -44.63
CA GLY A 430 1.06 12.36 -45.58
C GLY A 430 0.92 13.44 -46.64
N ALA A 431 2.00 14.21 -46.80
CA ALA A 431 2.36 15.17 -47.86
C ALA A 431 1.28 15.70 -48.82
N LEU A 432 1.13 17.03 -48.88
CA LEU A 432 0.96 17.75 -50.15
C LEU A 432 1.77 19.06 -50.18
N SER A 433 2.37 19.26 -51.35
CA SER A 433 3.29 20.32 -51.79
C SER A 433 2.60 21.64 -52.14
N GLY A 434 3.24 22.79 -51.88
CA GLY A 434 2.93 24.05 -52.60
C GLY A 434 3.31 25.35 -51.88
N ARG A 435 4.11 26.19 -52.54
CA ARG A 435 4.77 27.43 -52.11
C ARG A 435 3.87 28.56 -51.55
N SER A 436 4.32 29.27 -50.50
CA SER A 436 4.84 30.67 -50.48
C SER A 436 4.93 31.16 -49.01
N GLY A 437 6.11 31.38 -48.41
CA GLY A 437 6.80 32.67 -48.33
C GLY A 437 7.24 33.04 -46.89
N LEU A 438 8.53 32.77 -46.57
CA LEU A 438 9.39 33.27 -45.45
C LEU A 438 9.14 32.77 -43.99
N PRO A 439 10.17 32.62 -43.14
CA PRO A 439 11.16 31.53 -43.14
C PRO A 439 11.11 30.70 -41.84
N THR A 440 10.69 29.43 -41.92
CA THR A 440 10.82 28.44 -40.83
C THR A 440 11.38 27.12 -41.37
N ARG A 441 12.68 26.85 -41.14
CA ARG A 441 13.21 25.47 -41.18
C ARG A 441 14.54 25.36 -40.43
N PRO A 442 14.75 24.23 -39.74
CA PRO A 442 15.83 23.35 -40.18
C PRO A 442 15.38 21.90 -40.42
N ALA A 443 15.98 21.34 -41.46
CA ALA A 443 16.21 19.93 -41.82
C ALA A 443 15.02 18.96 -41.99
N ALA A 444 14.87 18.46 -43.21
CA ALA A 444 14.02 17.34 -43.60
C ALA A 444 14.57 15.98 -43.11
N ALA A 445 13.69 15.10 -42.64
CA ALA A 445 13.90 13.67 -42.40
C ALA A 445 12.54 12.91 -42.46
N PRO A 446 12.53 11.58 -42.72
CA PRO A 446 11.61 10.89 -43.65
C PRO A 446 10.20 10.61 -43.10
N ASP A 447 9.27 10.30 -44.01
CA ASP A 447 7.86 9.92 -43.86
C ASP A 447 7.50 9.26 -42.50
N ARG A 448 6.93 10.07 -41.57
CA ARG A 448 6.50 9.68 -40.22
C ARG A 448 5.00 9.43 -40.15
N SER A 449 4.46 8.67 -41.09
CA SER A 449 3.03 8.37 -41.16
C SER A 449 2.66 7.31 -40.12
N VAL A 450 1.82 7.72 -39.14
CA VAL A 450 1.13 6.91 -38.13
C VAL A 450 1.90 6.65 -36.81
N TYR A 451 1.39 7.23 -35.72
CA TYR A 451 1.72 6.81 -34.35
C TYR A 451 0.75 5.71 -33.91
N TYR A 452 1.28 4.63 -33.35
CA TYR A 452 0.50 3.51 -32.82
C TYR A 452 0.46 3.61 -31.30
N ALA A 453 -0.72 3.92 -30.77
CA ALA A 453 -0.97 3.87 -29.34
C ALA A 453 -1.49 2.48 -28.96
N GLY A 454 -0.69 1.76 -28.17
CA GLY A 454 -1.14 0.52 -27.54
C GLY A 454 -2.15 0.77 -26.41
N PRO A 455 -2.70 -0.30 -25.82
CA PRO A 455 -3.63 -0.20 -24.69
C PRO A 455 -3.12 0.69 -23.55
N GLU A 456 -1.79 0.69 -23.33
CA GLU A 456 -1.10 1.49 -22.30
C GLU A 456 -1.23 3.01 -22.50
N ASN A 457 -1.54 3.47 -23.72
CA ASN A 457 -1.67 4.89 -24.07
C ASN A 457 -3.04 5.20 -24.71
N SER A 458 -4.06 4.37 -24.47
CA SER A 458 -5.39 4.49 -25.08
C SER A 458 -6.07 5.85 -24.81
N LEU A 459 -5.97 6.40 -23.60
CA LEU A 459 -6.49 7.72 -23.25
C LEU A 459 -5.73 8.86 -23.95
N VAL A 460 -4.40 8.75 -24.05
CA VAL A 460 -3.55 9.68 -24.80
C VAL A 460 -3.96 9.68 -26.27
N ALA A 461 -4.21 8.50 -26.84
CA ALA A 461 -4.66 8.35 -28.21
C ALA A 461 -6.02 9.01 -28.46
N ALA A 462 -6.98 8.78 -27.57
CA ALA A 462 -8.32 9.38 -27.67
C ALA A 462 -8.27 10.91 -27.59
N ALA A 463 -7.46 11.47 -26.68
CA ALA A 463 -7.30 12.92 -26.55
C ALA A 463 -6.64 13.55 -27.77
N VAL A 464 -5.56 12.93 -28.28
CA VAL A 464 -4.86 13.39 -29.49
C VAL A 464 -5.77 13.28 -30.72
N ALA A 465 -6.51 12.17 -30.87
CA ALA A 465 -7.47 11.98 -31.96
C ALA A 465 -8.59 13.04 -31.93
N ARG A 466 -9.12 13.37 -30.75
CA ARG A 466 -10.13 14.41 -30.59
C ARG A 466 -9.58 15.79 -30.95
N LEU A 467 -8.34 16.09 -30.57
CA LEU A 467 -7.69 17.35 -30.90
C LEU A 467 -7.43 17.47 -32.41
N ILE A 468 -7.03 16.39 -33.06
CA ILE A 468 -6.88 16.33 -34.54
C ILE A 468 -8.24 16.50 -35.23
N ALA A 469 -9.30 15.84 -34.76
CA ALA A 469 -10.65 15.97 -35.33
C ALA A 469 -11.24 17.38 -35.17
N ALA A 470 -10.87 18.08 -34.11
CA ALA A 470 -11.29 19.46 -33.90
C ALA A 470 -10.68 20.44 -34.90
N ALA A 471 -9.44 20.18 -35.35
CA ALA A 471 -8.80 20.95 -36.41
C ALA A 471 -9.64 20.99 -37.70
N GLN A 472 -10.36 19.91 -37.97
CA GLN A 472 -11.17 19.72 -39.18
C GLN A 472 -12.59 20.27 -39.04
N SER A 473 -13.11 20.38 -37.81
CA SER A 473 -14.50 20.79 -37.55
C SER A 473 -14.65 22.23 -37.05
N GLY A 474 -13.55 22.89 -36.64
CA GLY A 474 -13.59 24.28 -36.14
C GLY A 474 -14.24 24.43 -34.76
N ASN A 475 -14.56 23.32 -34.07
CA ASN A 475 -15.18 23.32 -32.76
C ASN A 475 -14.16 23.54 -31.63
N ALA A 476 -14.58 24.25 -30.58
CA ALA A 476 -13.78 24.47 -29.38
C ALA A 476 -13.44 23.13 -28.67
N VAL A 477 -12.18 22.98 -28.26
CA VAL A 477 -11.66 21.81 -27.53
C VAL A 477 -11.20 22.23 -26.14
N ALA A 478 -11.25 21.30 -25.19
CA ALA A 478 -10.60 21.47 -23.88
C ALA A 478 -9.08 21.64 -24.06
N THR A 479 -8.59 22.87 -23.90
CA THR A 479 -7.17 23.23 -23.96
C THR A 479 -6.80 23.95 -22.66
N PRO A 480 -5.57 23.76 -22.13
CA PRO A 480 -4.40 23.09 -22.74
C PRO A 480 -4.36 21.55 -22.67
N LEU A 481 -3.52 20.91 -23.48
CA LEU A 481 -3.17 19.47 -23.40
C LEU A 481 -1.68 19.32 -23.06
N THR A 482 -1.36 18.75 -21.90
CA THR A 482 0.01 18.44 -21.50
C THR A 482 0.28 16.94 -21.59
N LEU A 483 1.31 16.56 -22.35
CA LEU A 483 1.81 15.19 -22.46
C LEU A 483 3.08 15.02 -21.62
N ILE A 484 2.98 14.21 -20.57
CA ILE A 484 4.04 14.05 -19.56
C ILE A 484 4.66 12.66 -19.71
N GLY A 485 5.98 12.55 -19.73
CA GLY A 485 6.59 11.22 -19.65
C GLY A 485 8.10 11.24 -19.87
N PRO A 486 8.79 10.14 -19.54
CA PRO A 486 10.23 10.06 -19.69
C PRO A 486 10.67 10.23 -21.16
N PRO A 487 11.94 10.60 -21.43
CA PRO A 487 12.49 10.56 -22.78
C PRO A 487 12.28 9.18 -23.44
N GLY A 488 11.91 9.16 -24.72
CA GLY A 488 11.64 7.91 -25.47
C GLY A 488 10.19 7.40 -25.42
N SER A 489 9.31 7.95 -24.58
CA SER A 489 7.89 7.58 -24.49
C SER A 489 7.05 7.88 -25.75
N GLY A 490 7.51 8.79 -26.61
CA GLY A 490 6.78 9.21 -27.82
C GLY A 490 5.97 10.51 -27.66
N LYS A 491 6.06 11.21 -26.52
CA LYS A 491 5.38 12.50 -26.28
C LYS A 491 5.61 13.56 -27.37
N SER A 492 6.87 13.78 -27.79
CA SER A 492 7.20 14.72 -28.88
C SER A 492 6.58 14.29 -30.22
N LEU A 493 6.59 12.99 -30.52
CA LEU A 493 6.05 12.46 -31.77
C LEU A 493 4.54 12.70 -31.87
N LEU A 494 3.81 12.54 -30.76
CA LEU A 494 2.40 12.88 -30.66
C LEU A 494 2.14 14.37 -30.86
N ALA A 495 2.92 15.23 -30.18
CA ALA A 495 2.79 16.69 -30.27
C ALA A 495 3.08 17.20 -31.69
N THR A 496 4.15 16.73 -32.33
CA THR A 496 4.48 17.02 -33.73
C THR A 496 3.37 16.54 -34.67
N GLY A 497 2.78 15.37 -34.40
CA GLY A 497 1.66 14.84 -35.17
C GLY A 497 0.42 15.73 -35.14
N VAL A 498 0.06 16.24 -33.96
CA VAL A 498 -1.04 17.22 -33.81
C VAL A 498 -0.74 18.49 -34.62
N ALA A 499 0.47 19.04 -34.50
CA ALA A 499 0.86 20.25 -35.23
C ALA A 499 0.74 20.08 -36.76
N ALA A 500 1.20 18.94 -37.29
CA ALA A 500 1.10 18.63 -38.71
C ALA A 500 -0.36 18.53 -39.19
N ALA A 501 -1.22 17.87 -38.41
CA ALA A 501 -2.63 17.73 -38.76
C ALA A 501 -3.39 19.08 -38.74
N TRP A 502 -3.07 19.94 -37.78
CA TRP A 502 -3.64 21.29 -37.71
C TRP A 502 -3.12 22.21 -38.81
N SER A 503 -1.84 22.11 -39.16
CA SER A 503 -1.26 22.90 -40.26
C SER A 503 -1.89 22.53 -41.61
N ALA A 504 -2.13 21.24 -41.84
CA ALA A 504 -2.83 20.76 -43.02
C ALA A 504 -4.29 21.25 -43.11
N ALA A 505 -4.97 21.43 -41.98
CA ALA A 505 -6.37 21.85 -41.93
C ALA A 505 -6.58 23.38 -41.91
N GLN A 506 -5.65 24.14 -41.32
CA GLN A 506 -5.82 25.57 -41.01
C GLN A 506 -4.75 26.47 -41.65
N GLY A 507 -3.74 25.89 -42.32
CA GLY A 507 -2.60 26.58 -42.92
C GLY A 507 -1.42 26.77 -41.96
N ASP A 508 -0.20 26.75 -42.49
CA ASP A 508 1.05 26.81 -41.71
C ASP A 508 1.16 28.07 -40.82
N ASN A 509 0.59 29.21 -41.25
CA ASN A 509 0.65 30.47 -40.50
C ASN A 509 -0.22 30.49 -39.24
N ALA A 510 -1.14 29.52 -39.08
CA ALA A 510 -2.05 29.43 -37.93
C ALA A 510 -1.54 28.48 -36.84
N VAL A 511 -0.40 27.81 -37.05
CA VAL A 511 0.15 26.80 -36.15
C VAL A 511 1.62 27.07 -35.88
N LEU A 512 2.02 27.07 -34.62
CA LEU A 512 3.42 27.17 -34.23
C LEU A 512 3.82 25.97 -33.38
N SER A 513 4.85 25.23 -33.81
CA SER A 513 5.45 24.14 -33.04
C SER A 513 6.90 24.47 -32.75
N VAL A 514 7.25 24.61 -31.47
CA VAL A 514 8.56 25.07 -31.01
C VAL A 514 9.05 24.26 -29.83
N THR A 515 10.37 24.20 -29.64
CA THR A 515 10.94 23.68 -28.39
C THR A 515 10.89 24.77 -27.31
N GLY A 516 10.86 24.37 -26.04
CA GLY A 516 10.87 25.29 -24.90
C GLY A 516 12.13 26.14 -24.89
N LEU A 517 13.26 25.58 -25.30
CA LEU A 517 14.52 26.31 -25.46
C LEU A 517 14.46 27.37 -26.56
N ASP A 518 13.87 27.06 -27.72
CA ASP A 518 13.76 28.01 -28.82
C ASP A 518 12.70 29.09 -28.55
N LEU A 519 11.59 28.74 -27.90
CA LEU A 519 10.62 29.71 -27.42
C LEU A 519 11.23 30.66 -26.38
N ARG A 520 12.03 30.13 -25.45
CA ARG A 520 12.82 30.95 -24.52
C ARG A 520 13.71 31.93 -25.26
N ARG A 521 14.48 31.48 -26.25
CA ARG A 521 15.35 32.35 -27.06
C ARG A 521 14.57 33.43 -27.81
N GLN A 522 13.36 33.13 -28.30
CA GLN A 522 12.52 34.14 -28.97
C GLN A 522 12.00 35.19 -27.97
N LEU A 523 11.55 34.76 -26.80
CA LEU A 523 11.09 35.64 -25.73
C LEU A 523 12.24 36.52 -25.18
N GLU A 524 13.42 35.95 -24.98
CA GLU A 524 14.61 36.68 -24.54
C GLU A 524 15.09 37.70 -25.60
N ARG A 525 15.01 37.37 -26.89
CA ARG A 525 15.31 38.32 -27.98
C ARG A 525 14.32 39.47 -28.03
N ALA A 526 13.03 39.21 -27.86
CA ALA A 526 12.01 40.25 -27.81
C ALA A 526 12.21 41.18 -26.59
N LEU A 527 12.52 40.61 -25.42
CA LEU A 527 12.87 41.36 -24.22
C LEU A 527 14.12 42.22 -24.41
N GLY A 528 15.16 41.69 -25.06
CA GLY A 528 16.38 42.44 -25.35
C GLY A 528 16.17 43.54 -26.39
N ALA A 529 15.24 43.35 -27.34
CA ALA A 529 14.90 44.34 -28.35
C ALA A 529 13.92 45.41 -27.86
N GLU A 530 13.22 45.19 -26.74
CA GLU A 530 12.21 46.11 -26.19
C GLU A 530 12.78 47.51 -25.90
N THR A 531 14.07 47.59 -25.53
CA THR A 531 14.76 48.87 -25.29
C THR A 531 15.06 49.65 -26.56
N GLU A 532 15.25 48.98 -27.69
CA GLU A 532 15.59 49.60 -28.99
C GLU A 532 14.37 49.77 -29.90
N ARG A 533 13.39 48.87 -29.79
CA ARG A 533 12.13 48.85 -30.52
C ARG A 533 10.99 48.60 -29.51
N PRO A 534 10.44 49.67 -28.90
CA PRO A 534 9.33 49.57 -27.96
C PRO A 534 8.13 48.85 -28.61
N GLY A 535 7.58 47.87 -27.92
CA GLY A 535 6.48 47.03 -28.41
C GLY A 535 6.91 45.69 -29.01
N ALA A 536 8.20 45.34 -29.01
CA ALA A 536 8.68 44.05 -29.54
C ALA A 536 8.11 42.84 -28.78
N VAL A 537 7.95 42.93 -27.46
CA VAL A 537 7.31 41.91 -26.61
C VAL A 537 5.81 41.82 -26.89
N ALA A 538 5.15 42.97 -27.10
CA ALA A 538 3.73 43.01 -27.45
C ALA A 538 3.47 42.41 -28.84
N GLU A 539 4.30 42.74 -29.83
CA GLU A 539 4.25 42.20 -31.20
C GLU A 539 4.41 40.67 -31.20
N LEU A 540 5.35 40.13 -30.40
CA LEU A 540 5.51 38.69 -30.23
C LEU A 540 4.29 38.05 -29.53
N ALA A 541 3.78 38.67 -28.47
CA ALA A 541 2.60 38.16 -27.75
C ALA A 541 1.34 38.17 -28.62
N ASP A 542 1.17 39.19 -29.47
CA ASP A 542 0.05 39.30 -30.42
C ASP A 542 0.20 38.30 -31.56
N HIS A 543 1.43 38.06 -32.05
CA HIS A 543 1.70 36.99 -33.00
C HIS A 543 1.34 35.61 -32.44
N LEU A 544 1.72 35.33 -31.19
CA LEU A 544 1.38 34.08 -30.52
C LEU A 544 -0.13 33.96 -30.28
N ALA A 545 -0.81 35.03 -29.91
CA ALA A 545 -2.26 35.05 -29.70
C ALA A 545 -3.08 34.90 -31.00
N ALA A 546 -2.50 35.23 -32.16
CA ALA A 546 -3.12 35.03 -33.47
C ALA A 546 -3.10 33.57 -33.96
N LEU A 547 -2.36 32.69 -33.27
CA LEU A 547 -2.29 31.27 -33.59
C LEU A 547 -3.60 30.56 -33.21
N LYS A 548 -3.97 29.54 -33.98
CA LYS A 548 -5.03 28.59 -33.62
C LYS A 548 -4.50 27.40 -32.83
N LEU A 549 -3.21 27.08 -32.96
CA LEU A 549 -2.52 26.06 -32.17
C LEU A 549 -1.09 26.49 -31.85
N LEU A 550 -0.72 26.44 -30.57
CA LEU A 550 0.66 26.51 -30.11
C LEU A 550 1.08 25.15 -29.54
N VAL A 551 2.22 24.62 -29.99
CA VAL A 551 2.86 23.42 -29.46
C VAL A 551 4.21 23.79 -28.84
N VAL A 552 4.37 23.53 -27.55
CA VAL A 552 5.63 23.75 -26.81
C VAL A 552 6.21 22.40 -26.40
N GLU A 553 7.29 22.00 -27.07
CA GLU A 553 8.01 20.77 -26.74
C GLU A 553 9.02 20.98 -25.63
N ASP A 554 9.15 20.05 -24.68
CA ASP A 554 10.15 20.11 -23.60
C ASP A 554 10.05 21.40 -22.75
N LEU A 555 8.92 21.56 -22.06
CA LEU A 555 8.63 22.68 -21.18
C LEU A 555 9.71 22.87 -20.10
N ASP A 556 10.34 21.77 -19.68
CA ASP A 556 11.42 21.72 -18.70
C ASP A 556 12.55 22.73 -19.03
N ALA A 557 12.90 22.91 -20.31
CA ALA A 557 13.94 23.83 -20.75
C ALA A 557 13.53 25.32 -20.65
N LEU A 558 12.23 25.62 -20.68
CA LEU A 558 11.69 26.98 -20.57
C LEU A 558 11.62 27.43 -19.11
N ALA A 559 11.42 26.49 -18.18
CA ALA A 559 11.29 26.74 -16.74
C ALA A 559 12.56 27.32 -16.09
N GLU A 560 13.72 27.26 -16.76
CA GLU A 560 14.98 27.80 -16.25
C GLU A 560 15.03 29.34 -16.17
N SER A 561 14.06 30.05 -16.76
CA SER A 561 14.03 31.52 -16.82
C SER A 561 12.69 32.07 -16.30
N ALA A 562 12.69 32.63 -15.10
CA ALA A 562 11.48 33.16 -14.45
C ALA A 562 10.75 34.24 -15.29
N VAL A 563 11.51 35.08 -16.00
CA VAL A 563 10.95 36.11 -16.90
C VAL A 563 10.24 35.47 -18.09
N THR A 564 10.80 34.40 -18.63
CA THR A 564 10.20 33.64 -19.75
C THR A 564 8.93 32.91 -19.30
N VAL A 565 8.92 32.39 -18.07
CA VAL A 565 7.74 31.74 -17.46
C VAL A 565 6.60 32.75 -17.24
N GLU A 566 6.90 33.98 -16.83
CA GLU A 566 5.90 35.06 -16.71
C GLU A 566 5.26 35.37 -18.07
N LEU A 567 6.08 35.54 -19.11
CA LEU A 567 5.59 35.82 -20.46
C LEU A 567 4.77 34.66 -21.04
N LEU A 568 5.20 33.42 -20.78
CA LEU A 568 4.41 32.25 -21.15
C LEU A 568 3.06 32.24 -20.43
N THR A 569 3.01 32.59 -19.14
CA THR A 569 1.78 32.68 -18.34
C THR A 569 0.77 33.63 -18.99
N VAL A 570 1.21 34.82 -19.39
CA VAL A 570 0.39 35.80 -20.10
C VAL A 570 -0.04 35.29 -21.48
N THR A 571 0.84 34.60 -22.20
CA THR A 571 0.56 34.02 -23.52
C THR A 571 -0.53 32.95 -23.44
N VAL A 572 -0.49 32.08 -22.41
CA VAL A 572 -1.51 31.05 -22.18
C VAL A 572 -2.89 31.67 -21.96
N ASP A 573 -2.98 32.75 -21.17
CA ASP A 573 -4.26 33.44 -20.92
C ASP A 573 -4.83 34.05 -22.21
N ARG A 574 -3.97 34.63 -23.05
CA ARG A 574 -4.38 35.21 -24.34
C ARG A 574 -4.83 34.14 -25.34
N LEU A 575 -4.11 33.02 -25.43
CA LEU A 575 -4.51 31.88 -26.27
C LEU A 575 -5.87 31.33 -25.83
N ALA A 576 -6.09 31.19 -24.52
CA ALA A 576 -7.36 30.74 -23.97
C ALA A 576 -8.51 31.72 -24.30
N ALA A 577 -8.28 33.03 -24.16
CA ALA A 577 -9.26 34.05 -24.52
C ALA A 577 -9.60 34.07 -26.02
N ALA A 578 -8.63 33.75 -26.88
CA ALA A 578 -8.80 33.62 -28.33
C ALA A 578 -9.43 32.27 -28.76
N GLY A 579 -9.66 31.34 -27.82
CA GLY A 579 -10.14 30.00 -28.13
C GLY A 579 -9.13 29.11 -28.87
N ALA A 580 -7.84 29.47 -28.79
CA ALA A 580 -6.75 28.75 -29.43
C ALA A 580 -6.30 27.53 -28.62
N ALA A 581 -5.81 26.50 -29.32
CA ALA A 581 -5.31 25.28 -28.69
C ALA A 581 -3.86 25.42 -28.22
N LEU A 582 -3.55 24.76 -27.10
CA LEU A 582 -2.19 24.68 -26.57
C LEU A 582 -1.85 23.22 -26.27
N VAL A 583 -0.75 22.73 -26.83
CA VAL A 583 -0.17 21.42 -26.51
C VAL A 583 1.21 21.61 -25.92
N VAL A 584 1.48 20.95 -24.80
CA VAL A 584 2.77 21.04 -24.12
C VAL A 584 3.32 19.64 -23.87
N THR A 585 4.62 19.45 -24.03
CA THR A 585 5.27 18.20 -23.58
C THR A 585 6.23 18.47 -22.45
N ALA A 586 6.26 17.57 -21.47
CA ALA A 586 7.11 17.68 -20.29
C ALA A 586 7.78 16.33 -19.98
N SER A 587 8.98 16.37 -19.40
CA SER A 587 9.70 15.16 -19.01
C SER A 587 9.22 14.59 -17.66
N LYS A 588 8.60 15.44 -16.83
CA LYS A 588 8.11 15.15 -15.49
C LYS A 588 6.77 15.84 -15.23
N PRO A 589 6.02 15.47 -14.17
CA PRO A 589 4.82 16.18 -13.76
C PRO A 589 5.07 17.68 -13.58
N LEU A 590 4.13 18.53 -14.01
CA LEU A 590 4.30 19.99 -14.04
C LEU A 590 4.70 20.60 -12.68
N GLY A 591 4.23 20.02 -11.57
CA GLY A 591 4.57 20.46 -10.21
C GLY A 591 5.98 20.09 -9.75
N GLU A 592 6.67 19.22 -10.48
CA GLU A 592 8.04 18.78 -10.19
C GLU A 592 9.10 19.48 -11.06
N ILE A 593 8.67 20.33 -12.00
CA ILE A 593 9.58 21.09 -12.86
C ILE A 593 10.03 22.33 -12.11
N ALA A 594 11.30 22.33 -11.68
CA ALA A 594 11.91 23.46 -10.97
C ALA A 594 11.88 24.73 -11.86
N GLY A 595 11.31 25.81 -11.32
CA GLY A 595 11.20 27.11 -12.01
C GLY A 595 9.81 27.41 -12.60
N LEU A 596 8.89 26.44 -12.64
CA LEU A 596 7.47 26.72 -12.89
C LEU A 596 6.77 27.13 -11.59
N ASP A 597 6.18 28.31 -11.56
CA ASP A 597 5.39 28.76 -10.41
C ASP A 597 3.92 28.30 -10.47
N ALA A 598 3.20 28.46 -9.35
CA ALA A 598 1.83 27.95 -9.21
C ALA A 598 0.84 28.53 -10.23
N ARG A 599 1.12 29.70 -10.83
CA ARG A 599 0.24 30.39 -11.77
C ARG A 599 0.25 29.71 -13.14
N ILE A 600 1.42 29.39 -13.68
CA ILE A 600 1.53 28.65 -14.95
C ILE A 600 1.12 27.19 -14.78
N VAL A 601 1.50 26.56 -13.67
CA VAL A 601 1.08 25.18 -13.35
C VAL A 601 -0.44 25.10 -13.25
N GLY A 602 -1.09 26.07 -12.60
CA GLY A 602 -2.55 26.13 -12.50
C GLY A 602 -3.25 26.24 -13.86
N ARG A 603 -2.73 27.07 -14.77
CA ARG A 603 -3.28 27.26 -16.13
C ARG A 603 -3.12 26.01 -16.99
N LEU A 604 -1.93 25.41 -16.98
CA LEU A 604 -1.69 24.15 -17.68
C LEU A 604 -2.46 22.97 -17.06
N ALA A 605 -2.68 22.99 -15.74
CA ALA A 605 -3.47 22.01 -15.01
C ALA A 605 -4.99 22.11 -15.25
N ALA A 606 -5.49 23.27 -15.72
CA ALA A 606 -6.90 23.47 -16.05
C ALA A 606 -7.33 22.64 -17.27
N GLY A 607 -6.38 22.21 -18.09
CA GLY A 607 -6.60 21.34 -19.23
C GLY A 607 -6.26 19.86 -18.99
N LEU A 608 -6.18 19.07 -20.06
CA LEU A 608 -5.88 17.64 -19.97
C LEU A 608 -4.38 17.42 -19.73
N ASN A 609 -4.02 16.72 -18.66
CA ASN A 609 -2.63 16.41 -18.33
C ASN A 609 -2.48 14.89 -18.30
N LEU A 610 -1.89 14.32 -19.35
CA LEU A 610 -1.86 12.89 -19.63
C LEU A 610 -0.44 12.35 -19.59
N GLU A 611 -0.23 11.27 -18.85
CA GLU A 611 1.04 10.55 -18.84
C GLU A 611 1.14 9.65 -20.08
N VAL A 612 2.29 9.71 -20.74
CA VAL A 612 2.62 8.88 -21.90
C VAL A 612 3.55 7.78 -21.42
N ALA A 613 3.01 6.58 -21.31
CA ALA A 613 3.77 5.38 -20.99
C ALA A 613 4.72 5.02 -22.14
N ALA A 614 5.86 4.43 -21.81
CA ALA A 614 6.74 3.87 -22.82
C ALA A 614 6.06 2.70 -23.56
N PRO A 615 6.26 2.55 -24.88
CA PRO A 615 5.52 1.57 -25.66
C PRO A 615 5.84 0.14 -25.20
N ALA A 616 4.81 -0.66 -24.92
CA ALA A 616 4.92 -2.07 -24.58
C ALA A 616 5.42 -2.90 -25.77
N GLU A 617 5.84 -4.15 -25.55
CA GLU A 617 6.41 -5.00 -26.61
C GLU A 617 5.46 -5.17 -27.81
N GLY A 618 4.18 -5.42 -27.56
CA GLY A 618 3.17 -5.49 -28.61
C GLY A 618 3.07 -4.20 -29.41
N THR A 619 3.07 -3.06 -28.74
CA THR A 619 3.03 -1.73 -29.37
C THR A 619 4.29 -1.43 -30.18
N ARG A 620 5.48 -1.78 -29.67
CA ARG A 620 6.74 -1.65 -30.40
C ARG A 620 6.75 -2.51 -31.67
N ARG A 621 6.19 -3.71 -31.59
CA ARG A 621 6.04 -4.61 -32.74
C ARG A 621 5.15 -4.01 -33.82
N GLU A 622 3.95 -3.55 -33.45
CA GLU A 622 3.03 -2.93 -34.42
C GLU A 622 3.62 -1.64 -35.02
N LEU A 623 4.28 -0.81 -34.19
CA LEU A 623 4.95 0.41 -34.64
C LEU A 623 6.08 0.10 -35.65
N LEU A 624 6.88 -0.93 -35.39
CA LEU A 624 7.95 -1.39 -36.28
C LEU A 624 7.39 -1.91 -37.61
N VAL A 625 6.35 -2.75 -37.55
CA VAL A 625 5.69 -3.33 -38.73
C VAL A 625 5.10 -2.22 -39.60
N ALA A 626 4.43 -1.25 -38.98
CA ALA A 626 3.82 -0.15 -39.69
C ALA A 626 4.84 0.82 -40.29
N ALA A 627 5.91 1.15 -39.58
CA ALA A 627 6.99 1.99 -40.10
C ALA A 627 7.66 1.36 -41.34
N LEU A 628 7.83 0.04 -41.35
CA LEU A 628 8.33 -0.69 -42.52
C LEU A 628 7.29 -0.73 -43.65
N ALA A 629 6.00 -0.94 -43.32
CA ALA A 629 4.92 -0.97 -44.30
C ALA A 629 4.72 0.37 -45.02
N ALA A 630 4.81 1.50 -44.30
CA ALA A 630 4.75 2.84 -44.87
C ALA A 630 5.88 3.08 -45.90
N ALA A 631 7.04 2.48 -45.69
CA ALA A 631 8.16 2.49 -46.63
C ALA A 631 8.05 1.42 -47.75
N GLY A 632 6.91 0.75 -47.89
CA GLY A 632 6.69 -0.32 -48.87
C GLY A 632 7.53 -1.57 -48.60
N ARG A 633 7.78 -1.90 -47.33
CA ARG A 633 8.53 -3.08 -46.87
C ARG A 633 7.67 -3.97 -45.99
N HIS A 634 7.90 -5.27 -46.06
CA HIS A 634 7.26 -6.26 -45.20
C HIS A 634 8.31 -6.89 -44.28
N VAL A 635 7.89 -7.33 -43.10
CA VAL A 635 8.72 -8.06 -42.14
C VAL A 635 7.96 -9.31 -41.72
N GLU A 636 8.64 -10.44 -41.63
CA GLU A 636 8.00 -11.67 -41.15
C GLU A 636 7.53 -11.51 -39.70
N PRO A 637 6.37 -12.07 -39.29
CA PRO A 637 5.86 -11.93 -37.93
C PRO A 637 6.87 -12.35 -36.84
N ALA A 638 7.62 -13.41 -37.09
CA ALA A 638 8.67 -13.88 -36.18
C ALA A 638 9.91 -12.96 -36.15
N ALA A 639 10.23 -12.30 -37.26
CA ALA A 639 11.31 -11.31 -37.34
C ALA A 639 10.91 -10.01 -36.60
N ALA A 640 9.66 -9.57 -36.75
CA ALA A 640 9.12 -8.42 -36.05
C ALA A 640 9.07 -8.63 -34.52
N ALA A 641 8.71 -9.85 -34.08
CA ALA A 641 8.75 -10.22 -32.67
C ALA A 641 10.18 -10.19 -32.10
N ASP A 642 11.14 -10.81 -32.78
CA ASP A 642 12.55 -10.82 -32.35
C ASP A 642 13.13 -9.38 -32.28
N LEU A 643 12.80 -8.51 -33.24
CA LEU A 643 13.22 -7.10 -33.25
C LEU A 643 12.53 -6.27 -32.15
N ALA A 644 11.22 -6.45 -31.92
CA ALA A 644 10.46 -5.73 -30.89
C ALA A 644 10.86 -6.11 -29.46
N ALA A 645 11.25 -7.37 -29.26
CA ALA A 645 11.81 -7.87 -28.01
C ALA A 645 13.23 -7.33 -27.75
N TRP A 646 14.04 -7.17 -28.80
CA TRP A 646 15.38 -6.56 -28.70
C TRP A 646 15.34 -5.04 -28.47
N LEU A 647 14.39 -4.34 -29.08
CA LEU A 647 14.20 -2.90 -28.91
C LEU A 647 13.72 -2.58 -27.48
N HIS A 648 14.55 -1.85 -26.73
CA HIS A 648 14.17 -1.30 -25.43
C HIS A 648 13.04 -0.25 -25.57
N ALA A 649 12.45 0.17 -24.44
CA ALA A 649 11.23 0.98 -24.35
C ALA A 649 11.34 2.45 -24.87
N ASP A 650 11.95 2.66 -26.04
CA ASP A 650 12.13 3.95 -26.71
C ASP A 650 11.53 3.93 -28.13
N ALA A 651 10.46 4.70 -28.33
CA ALA A 651 9.76 4.82 -29.61
C ALA A 651 10.64 5.40 -30.75
N ARG A 652 11.63 6.25 -30.45
CA ARG A 652 12.53 6.83 -31.46
C ARG A 652 13.50 5.79 -31.99
N ARG A 653 13.98 4.91 -31.11
CA ARG A 653 14.87 3.80 -31.48
C ARG A 653 14.17 2.79 -32.38
N VAL A 654 12.88 2.52 -32.14
CA VAL A 654 12.07 1.68 -33.04
C VAL A 654 12.04 2.24 -34.46
N LEU A 655 11.78 3.54 -34.61
CA LEU A 655 11.76 4.21 -35.92
C LEU A 655 13.15 4.27 -36.57
N ALA A 656 14.21 4.50 -35.79
CA ALA A 656 15.58 4.51 -36.29
C ALA A 656 16.00 3.13 -36.83
N VAL A 657 15.64 2.06 -36.11
CA VAL A 657 15.91 0.68 -36.55
C VAL A 657 15.08 0.33 -37.77
N ALA A 658 13.82 0.75 -37.86
CA ALA A 658 13.02 0.58 -39.08
C ALA A 658 13.69 1.23 -40.30
N SER A 659 14.19 2.46 -40.14
CA SER A 659 14.90 3.19 -41.20
C SER A 659 16.24 2.55 -41.59
N ASP A 660 16.98 2.00 -40.63
CA ASP A 660 18.25 1.33 -40.90
C ASP A 660 18.03 -0.02 -41.59
N LEU A 661 17.02 -0.78 -41.15
CA LEU A 661 16.57 -2.01 -41.83
C LEU A 661 16.13 -1.73 -43.26
N GLN A 662 15.43 -0.62 -43.50
CA GLN A 662 15.04 -0.17 -44.85
C GLN A 662 16.27 0.06 -45.75
N HIS A 663 17.33 0.66 -45.21
CA HIS A 663 18.54 0.97 -45.96
C HIS A 663 19.39 -0.27 -46.23
N ARG A 664 19.56 -1.15 -45.24
CA ARG A 664 20.44 -2.33 -45.32
C ARG A 664 19.90 -3.46 -46.18
N PHE A 665 18.60 -3.76 -46.07
CA PHE A 665 17.98 -4.94 -46.72
C PHE A 665 17.22 -4.55 -47.99
N GLY A 666 17.86 -3.75 -48.86
CA GLY A 666 17.25 -3.19 -50.07
C GLY A 666 16.58 -4.23 -50.97
N GLY A 667 15.24 -4.21 -51.07
CA GLY A 667 14.45 -5.07 -51.95
C GLY A 667 12.95 -5.10 -51.59
N ARG A 668 12.10 -5.70 -52.45
CA ARG A 668 10.66 -5.93 -52.19
C ARG A 668 10.37 -7.18 -51.35
N LYS A 669 11.39 -7.95 -50.97
CA LYS A 669 11.24 -9.20 -50.21
C LYS A 669 11.03 -8.89 -48.71
N PRO A 670 10.24 -9.70 -47.99
CA PRO A 670 10.07 -9.53 -46.55
C PRO A 670 11.39 -9.73 -45.79
N ILE A 671 11.63 -8.93 -44.76
CA ILE A 671 12.76 -9.13 -43.83
C ILE A 671 12.52 -10.44 -43.08
N THR A 672 13.41 -11.39 -43.27
CA THR A 672 13.30 -12.73 -42.68
C THR A 672 13.78 -12.77 -41.23
N LYS A 673 13.36 -13.80 -40.48
CA LYS A 673 13.84 -14.03 -39.10
C LYS A 673 15.37 -14.12 -39.02
N ALA A 674 16.02 -14.73 -40.01
CA ALA A 674 17.47 -14.87 -40.05
C ALA A 674 18.18 -13.52 -40.24
N GLU A 675 17.66 -12.66 -41.12
CA GLU A 675 18.17 -11.31 -41.35
C GLU A 675 17.97 -10.41 -40.13
N ALA A 676 16.80 -10.47 -39.50
CA ALA A 676 16.54 -9.76 -38.24
C ALA A 676 17.49 -10.18 -37.12
N ARG A 677 17.75 -11.49 -36.94
CA ARG A 677 18.72 -11.99 -35.96
C ARG A 677 20.16 -11.57 -36.27
N SER A 678 20.54 -11.59 -37.54
CA SER A 678 21.85 -11.10 -37.99
C SER A 678 22.02 -9.62 -37.67
N TYR A 679 21.00 -8.81 -37.98
CA TYR A 679 20.96 -7.39 -37.65
C TYR A 679 21.07 -7.14 -36.14
N ILE A 680 20.27 -7.84 -35.32
CA ILE A 680 20.31 -7.76 -33.85
C ILE A 680 21.70 -8.11 -33.33
N THR A 681 22.33 -9.16 -33.86
CA THR A 681 23.65 -9.62 -33.42
C THR A 681 24.74 -8.60 -33.78
N GLN A 682 24.69 -8.02 -34.98
CA GLN A 682 25.62 -6.97 -35.41
C GLN A 682 25.43 -5.65 -34.62
N ALA A 683 24.18 -5.26 -34.38
CA ALA A 683 23.83 -4.09 -33.59
C ALA A 683 24.22 -4.26 -32.11
N ALA A 684 23.99 -5.43 -31.52
CA ALA A 684 24.42 -5.77 -30.16
C ALA A 684 25.96 -5.84 -30.02
N ALA A 685 26.66 -6.27 -31.07
CA ALA A 685 28.13 -6.25 -31.12
C ALA A 685 28.71 -4.83 -31.19
N GLN A 686 28.01 -3.88 -31.83
CA GLN A 686 28.35 -2.45 -31.81
C GLN A 686 27.98 -1.76 -30.48
N GLU A 687 27.01 -2.28 -29.73
CA GLU A 687 26.56 -1.73 -28.44
C GLU A 687 27.33 -2.26 -27.22
N ALA A 688 28.20 -3.27 -27.39
CA ALA A 688 29.01 -3.86 -26.33
C ALA A 688 30.22 -2.97 -25.92
N SER A 689 30.20 -2.50 -24.66
CA SER A 689 31.28 -1.97 -23.79
C SER A 689 32.42 -1.14 -24.42
N THR A 690 32.50 0.15 -24.07
CA THR A 690 33.74 0.94 -24.23
C THR A 690 34.83 0.36 -23.30
N PRO A 691 35.96 -0.17 -23.81
CA PRO A 691 37.00 -0.77 -22.98
C PRO A 691 37.54 0.21 -21.92
N LEU A 692 37.92 -0.30 -20.74
CA LEU A 692 38.53 0.51 -19.66
C LEU A 692 39.78 1.28 -20.15
N SER A 693 40.47 0.77 -21.17
CA SER A 693 41.59 1.45 -21.80
C SER A 693 41.24 2.76 -22.46
N ASP A 694 40.06 2.82 -23.08
CA ASP A 694 39.64 3.98 -23.85
C ASP A 694 39.10 5.06 -22.93
N ILE A 695 38.39 4.65 -21.86
CA ILE A 695 37.98 5.53 -20.76
C ILE A 695 39.22 6.18 -20.14
N ALA A 696 40.22 5.38 -19.76
CA ALA A 696 41.45 5.89 -19.16
C ALA A 696 42.25 6.79 -20.13
N ALA A 697 42.27 6.49 -21.43
CA ALA A 697 42.96 7.30 -22.44
C ALA A 697 42.27 8.65 -22.66
N VAL A 698 40.94 8.69 -22.70
CA VAL A 698 40.17 9.93 -22.83
C VAL A 698 40.34 10.81 -21.60
N VAL A 699 40.27 10.23 -20.39
CA VAL A 699 40.49 10.98 -19.14
C VAL A 699 41.93 11.51 -19.04
N ALA A 700 42.92 10.69 -19.38
CA ALA A 700 44.33 11.11 -19.38
C ALA A 700 44.56 12.31 -20.33
N ARG A 701 44.00 12.25 -21.55
CA ARG A 701 44.06 13.37 -22.51
C ARG A 701 43.36 14.62 -22.00
N TYR A 702 42.18 14.48 -21.39
CA TYR A 702 41.40 15.60 -20.87
C TYR A 702 42.16 16.37 -19.78
N TYR A 703 42.86 15.66 -18.88
CA TYR A 703 43.69 16.28 -17.85
C TYR A 703 45.15 16.49 -18.29
N ALA A 704 45.43 16.48 -19.59
CA ALA A 704 46.75 16.73 -20.19
C ALA A 704 47.89 15.90 -19.57
N MET A 705 47.65 14.60 -19.32
CA MET A 705 48.65 13.68 -18.76
C MET A 705 48.75 12.38 -19.55
N SER A 706 49.87 11.67 -19.39
CA SER A 706 50.05 10.36 -20.02
C SER A 706 49.30 9.26 -19.26
N LEU A 707 48.92 8.18 -19.96
CA LEU A 707 48.31 6.99 -19.34
C LEU A 707 49.22 6.35 -18.29
N ARG A 708 50.55 6.43 -18.50
CA ARG A 708 51.57 5.97 -17.55
C ARG A 708 51.57 6.79 -16.26
N THR A 709 51.37 8.11 -16.38
CA THR A 709 51.24 9.02 -15.24
C THR A 709 49.94 8.75 -14.47
N LEU A 710 48.84 8.53 -15.18
CA LEU A 710 47.54 8.20 -14.58
C LEU A 710 47.60 6.91 -13.75
N ARG A 711 48.32 5.89 -14.23
CA ARG A 711 48.52 4.59 -13.53
C ARG A 711 49.63 4.61 -12.47
N SER A 712 50.32 5.72 -12.28
CA SER A 712 51.48 5.79 -11.38
C SER A 712 51.08 5.85 -9.88
N SER A 713 52.06 5.63 -9.01
CA SER A 713 51.91 5.82 -7.55
C SER A 713 51.84 7.29 -7.12
N SER A 714 51.97 8.26 -8.05
CA SER A 714 52.02 9.70 -7.75
C SER A 714 50.83 10.17 -6.91
N ARG A 715 51.09 11.01 -5.90
CA ARG A 715 50.05 11.57 -5.02
C ARG A 715 49.70 13.03 -5.34
N LYS A 716 50.22 13.58 -6.44
CA LYS A 716 49.90 14.95 -6.88
C LYS A 716 48.39 15.08 -7.14
N ALA A 717 47.78 16.14 -6.61
CA ALA A 717 46.33 16.34 -6.63
C ALA A 717 45.67 16.17 -8.02
N PRO A 718 46.25 16.68 -9.14
CA PRO A 718 45.67 16.50 -10.47
C PRO A 718 45.64 15.03 -10.92
N VAL A 719 46.67 14.25 -10.59
CA VAL A 719 46.76 12.82 -10.96
C VAL A 719 45.81 11.98 -10.12
N VAL A 720 45.58 12.35 -8.86
CA VAL A 720 44.62 11.68 -7.97
C VAL A 720 43.19 11.96 -8.42
N LEU A 721 42.89 13.21 -8.80
CA LEU A 721 41.57 13.59 -9.32
C LEU A 721 41.27 12.87 -10.64
N ALA A 722 42.19 12.88 -11.61
CA ALA A 722 42.01 12.20 -12.88
C ALA A 722 41.79 10.68 -12.70
N ARG A 723 42.48 10.05 -11.73
CA ARG A 723 42.25 8.65 -11.37
C ARG A 723 40.86 8.41 -10.77
N ALA A 724 40.45 9.25 -9.82
CA ALA A 724 39.14 9.13 -9.19
C ALA A 724 38.01 9.27 -10.23
N VAL A 725 38.15 10.21 -11.18
CA VAL A 725 37.22 10.38 -12.31
C VAL A 725 37.24 9.16 -13.24
N THR A 726 38.42 8.58 -13.50
CA THR A 726 38.53 7.34 -14.30
C THR A 726 37.82 6.17 -13.63
N ILE A 727 37.97 6.01 -12.30
CA ILE A 727 37.29 4.97 -11.51
C ILE A 727 35.78 5.17 -11.54
N PHE A 728 35.31 6.40 -11.36
CA PHE A 728 33.90 6.75 -11.43
C PHE A 728 33.30 6.39 -12.79
N LEU A 729 33.90 6.88 -13.89
CA LEU A 729 33.42 6.58 -15.25
C LEU A 729 33.51 5.08 -15.59
N ALA A 730 34.57 4.40 -15.17
CA ALA A 730 34.72 2.96 -15.38
C ALA A 730 33.60 2.16 -14.72
N ARG A 731 33.21 2.51 -13.49
CA ARG A 731 32.10 1.85 -12.78
C ARG A 731 30.73 2.15 -13.38
N GLN A 732 30.57 3.30 -14.03
CA GLN A 732 29.32 3.68 -14.69
C GLN A 732 29.19 3.06 -16.09
N LEU A 733 30.30 2.91 -16.81
CA LEU A 733 30.31 2.56 -18.23
C LEU A 733 30.76 1.13 -18.52
N THR A 734 31.28 0.42 -17.52
CA THR A 734 31.77 -0.96 -17.67
C THR A 734 31.28 -1.86 -16.53
N PRO A 735 31.11 -3.17 -16.77
CA PRO A 735 30.72 -4.12 -15.73
C PRO A 735 31.87 -4.53 -14.78
N LEU A 736 33.08 -3.97 -14.93
CA LEU A 736 34.29 -4.37 -14.21
C LEU A 736 34.19 -4.13 -12.70
N SER A 737 34.64 -5.10 -11.90
CA SER A 737 34.71 -4.98 -10.44
C SER A 737 35.72 -3.91 -9.98
N TYR A 738 35.59 -3.44 -8.73
CA TYR A 738 36.54 -2.48 -8.15
C TYR A 738 37.99 -3.02 -8.17
N ASP A 739 38.17 -4.33 -7.99
CA ASP A 739 39.48 -5.00 -8.04
C ASP A 739 40.09 -4.99 -9.44
N GLU A 740 39.29 -5.24 -10.46
CA GLU A 740 39.74 -5.23 -11.85
C GLU A 740 40.12 -3.81 -12.30
N ILE A 741 39.35 -2.80 -11.87
CA ILE A 741 39.67 -1.39 -12.10
C ILE A 741 40.94 -0.99 -11.33
N GLY A 742 41.08 -1.45 -10.08
CA GLY A 742 42.25 -1.21 -9.23
C GLY A 742 43.54 -1.82 -9.80
N ARG A 743 43.46 -3.05 -10.31
CA ARG A 743 44.56 -3.72 -11.03
C ARG A 743 44.99 -2.92 -12.27
N TYR A 744 44.04 -2.45 -13.07
CA TYR A 744 44.32 -1.65 -14.27
C TYR A 744 44.97 -0.29 -13.97
N LEU A 745 44.64 0.33 -12.83
CA LEU A 745 45.15 1.65 -12.42
C LEU A 745 46.42 1.59 -11.54
N GLY A 746 47.19 0.50 -11.65
CA GLY A 746 48.49 0.34 -10.99
C GLY A 746 48.44 -0.43 -9.67
N GLY A 747 47.60 -1.47 -9.59
CA GLY A 747 47.58 -2.43 -8.47
C GLY A 747 47.06 -1.84 -7.15
N ARG A 748 45.94 -1.12 -7.18
CA ARG A 748 45.35 -0.48 -5.99
C ARG A 748 44.37 -1.40 -5.26
N ASP A 749 44.41 -1.36 -3.93
CA ASP A 749 43.47 -2.06 -3.06
C ASP A 749 42.02 -1.62 -3.28
N HIS A 750 41.11 -2.57 -3.19
CA HIS A 750 39.67 -2.42 -3.39
C HIS A 750 39.06 -1.28 -2.55
N THR A 751 39.52 -1.12 -1.31
CA THR A 751 39.11 -0.05 -0.38
C THR A 751 39.49 1.33 -0.91
N THR A 752 40.66 1.47 -1.53
CA THR A 752 41.13 2.73 -2.12
C THR A 752 40.33 3.09 -3.37
N VAL A 753 39.93 2.09 -4.17
CA VAL A 753 39.11 2.30 -5.37
C VAL A 753 37.69 2.73 -4.98
N MET A 754 37.07 2.06 -3.99
CA MET A 754 35.76 2.46 -3.47
C MET A 754 35.77 3.86 -2.85
N HIS A 755 36.80 4.19 -2.05
CA HIS A 755 36.92 5.52 -1.47
C HIS A 755 37.00 6.62 -2.54
N ASN A 756 37.77 6.40 -3.62
CA ASN A 756 37.84 7.37 -4.73
C ASN A 756 36.55 7.46 -5.54
N PHE A 757 35.81 6.35 -5.68
CA PHE A 757 34.48 6.34 -6.31
C PHE A 757 33.49 7.22 -5.53
N HIS A 758 33.31 6.94 -4.23
CA HIS A 758 32.41 7.71 -3.37
C HIS A 758 32.80 9.18 -3.28
N ARG A 759 34.12 9.48 -3.28
CA ARG A 759 34.60 10.87 -3.28
C ARG A 759 34.14 11.67 -4.50
N ILE A 760 33.99 11.04 -5.67
CA ILE A 760 33.46 11.71 -6.86
C ILE A 760 31.93 11.75 -6.81
N ASP A 761 31.30 10.65 -6.42
CA ASP A 761 29.84 10.51 -6.31
C ASP A 761 29.22 11.54 -5.34
N ASP A 762 29.82 11.72 -4.16
CA ASP A 762 29.36 12.66 -3.13
C ASP A 762 29.60 14.14 -3.50
N ARG A 763 30.62 14.40 -4.34
CA ARG A 763 31.00 15.76 -4.78
C ARG A 763 30.23 16.21 -6.01
N LEU A 764 29.80 15.27 -6.86
CA LEU A 764 29.10 15.54 -8.11
C LEU A 764 27.89 16.49 -7.97
N PRO A 765 27.06 16.38 -6.91
CA PRO A 765 25.94 17.28 -6.67
C PRO A 765 26.33 18.73 -6.36
N LYS A 766 27.50 18.92 -5.76
CA LYS A 766 27.92 20.17 -5.12
C LYS A 766 28.94 20.93 -5.97
N ASP A 767 29.59 20.26 -6.93
CA ASP A 767 30.72 20.77 -7.71
C ASP A 767 30.37 20.87 -9.20
N ARG A 768 29.90 22.05 -9.62
CA ARG A 768 29.45 22.33 -11.00
C ARG A 768 30.57 22.14 -12.03
N ALA A 769 31.83 22.43 -11.65
CA ALA A 769 32.99 22.27 -12.52
C ALA A 769 33.34 20.80 -12.75
N LEU A 770 33.31 19.98 -11.68
CA LEU A 770 33.50 18.53 -11.78
C LEU A 770 32.39 17.87 -12.62
N ARG A 771 31.14 18.29 -12.44
CA ARG A 771 30.00 17.81 -13.23
C ARG A 771 30.17 18.12 -14.71
N SER A 772 30.49 19.37 -15.05
CA SER A 772 30.76 19.78 -16.43
C SER A 772 31.93 19.01 -17.06
N ALA A 773 32.96 18.67 -16.28
CA ALA A 773 34.09 17.87 -16.77
C ALA A 773 33.69 16.42 -17.06
N ILE A 774 32.84 15.81 -16.23
CA ILE A 774 32.33 14.45 -16.44
C ILE A 774 31.37 14.41 -17.64
N ASP A 775 30.51 15.40 -17.82
CA ASP A 775 29.64 15.50 -19.00
C ASP A 775 30.47 15.64 -20.29
N ASP A 776 31.54 16.43 -20.28
CA ASP A 776 32.42 16.56 -21.45
C ASP A 776 33.17 15.25 -21.77
N LEU A 777 33.62 14.53 -20.73
CA LEU A 777 34.25 13.22 -20.88
C LEU A 777 33.28 12.18 -21.43
N LEU A 778 32.01 12.18 -21.01
CA LEU A 778 30.96 11.31 -21.53
C LEU A 778 30.66 11.60 -23.00
N ARG A 779 30.58 12.90 -23.39
CA ARG A 779 30.44 13.30 -24.79
C ARG A 779 31.60 12.79 -25.65
N ARG A 780 32.84 12.92 -25.18
CA ARG A 780 34.05 12.43 -25.88
C ARG A 780 34.12 10.90 -25.98
N LEU A 781 33.44 10.19 -25.09
CA LEU A 781 33.28 8.72 -25.13
C LEU A 781 32.05 8.29 -25.96
N GLY A 782 31.36 9.23 -26.62
CA GLY A 782 30.19 8.95 -27.47
C GLY A 782 28.92 8.62 -26.68
N ARG A 783 28.79 9.11 -25.44
CA ARG A 783 27.63 8.87 -24.55
C ARG A 783 26.89 10.18 -24.24
N ALA A 784 25.60 10.10 -23.93
CA ALA A 784 24.76 11.26 -23.56
C ALA A 784 25.09 11.80 -22.15
N GLU A 785 24.79 13.08 -21.90
CA GLU A 785 25.10 13.84 -20.66
C GLU A 785 24.37 13.32 -19.41
N MET A 786 24.89 13.59 -18.20
CA MET A 786 24.24 13.21 -16.94
C MET A 786 23.05 14.12 -16.60
N SER A 787 21.84 13.55 -16.59
CA SER A 787 20.60 14.25 -16.20
C SER A 787 20.62 14.72 -14.74
N ALA A 788 19.95 15.85 -14.45
CA ALA A 788 19.93 16.47 -13.12
C ALA A 788 19.07 15.76 -12.06
N SER A 789 18.39 14.66 -12.37
CA SER A 789 17.55 13.93 -11.40
C SER A 789 18.29 12.91 -10.54
N CYS A 790 19.62 12.91 -10.52
CA CYS A 790 20.41 11.88 -9.83
C CYS A 790 20.97 12.32 -8.46
N VAL A 791 20.39 13.34 -7.83
CA VAL A 791 20.84 13.86 -6.54
C VAL A 791 19.71 13.89 -5.53
N SER A 792 19.36 12.73 -4.96
CA SER A 792 18.82 12.64 -3.60
C SER A 792 18.73 11.17 -3.16
N GLY A 793 19.61 10.76 -2.25
CA GLY A 793 19.39 9.64 -1.33
C GLY A 793 19.61 8.23 -1.87
N SER A 794 20.77 7.65 -1.51
CA SER A 794 21.08 6.20 -1.42
C SER A 794 20.39 5.26 -2.43
N GLY A 795 20.88 5.26 -3.66
CA GLY A 795 20.60 4.22 -4.63
C GLY A 795 21.69 4.23 -5.69
N ALA A 796 22.53 3.20 -5.73
CA ALA A 796 23.56 3.08 -6.75
C ALA A 796 22.96 3.22 -8.15
N LEU A 797 23.45 4.20 -8.93
CA LEU A 797 23.13 4.34 -10.36
C LEU A 797 23.47 3.02 -11.07
N ARG A 798 22.47 2.32 -11.60
CA ARG A 798 22.67 1.26 -12.59
C ARG A 798 22.34 1.79 -13.97
N TYR A 799 23.35 2.08 -14.78
CA TYR A 799 23.19 2.04 -16.23
C TYR A 799 22.86 0.60 -16.62
N ARG A 800 21.63 0.36 -17.11
CA ARG A 800 21.29 -0.88 -17.83
C ARG A 800 22.01 -0.84 -19.18
N THR A 801 23.25 -1.32 -19.22
CA THR A 801 23.83 -1.85 -20.45
C THR A 801 23.28 -3.26 -20.65
N GLY A 802 22.67 -3.49 -21.81
CA GLY A 802 22.28 -4.83 -22.25
C GLY A 802 23.51 -5.75 -22.33
N THR A 803 23.29 -6.99 -21.89
CA THR A 803 24.11 -8.18 -22.15
C THR A 803 25.56 -8.15 -21.69
N GLY A 804 25.76 -8.22 -20.37
CA GLY A 804 26.71 -9.19 -19.83
C GLY A 804 25.93 -10.46 -19.53
N ARG A 805 25.90 -11.42 -20.47
CA ARG A 805 25.78 -12.83 -20.08
C ARG A 805 27.03 -13.11 -19.23
N THR A 806 26.95 -12.88 -17.92
CA THR A 806 27.41 -13.96 -17.06
C THR A 806 26.49 -15.10 -17.44
N SER A 807 27.07 -16.14 -18.03
CA SER A 807 26.47 -17.44 -17.97
C SER A 807 26.24 -17.74 -16.49
N VAL A 808 25.10 -17.31 -15.94
CA VAL A 808 24.38 -18.15 -15.00
C VAL A 808 24.16 -19.39 -15.84
N ARG A 809 25.02 -20.39 -15.64
CA ARG A 809 24.67 -21.75 -16.06
C ARG A 809 23.23 -21.92 -15.58
N PRO A 810 22.27 -22.30 -16.44
CA PRO A 810 20.98 -22.73 -15.90
C PRO A 810 21.33 -23.72 -14.79
N GLU A 811 20.98 -23.37 -13.55
CA GLU A 811 21.16 -24.31 -12.45
C GLU A 811 20.46 -25.60 -12.87
N ALA A 812 21.12 -26.73 -12.58
CA ALA A 812 20.70 -28.01 -13.09
C ALA A 812 19.20 -28.23 -12.83
N PRO A 813 18.43 -28.69 -13.83
CA PRO A 813 17.02 -28.96 -13.62
C PRO A 813 16.87 -29.94 -12.46
N MET A 814 16.18 -29.56 -11.38
CA MET A 814 15.95 -30.45 -10.26
C MET A 814 14.73 -31.32 -10.55
N LYS A 815 14.84 -32.62 -10.28
CA LYS A 815 13.75 -33.58 -10.46
C LYS A 815 13.77 -34.62 -9.35
N ILE A 816 12.73 -34.63 -8.53
CA ILE A 816 12.60 -35.54 -7.40
C ILE A 816 11.18 -36.10 -7.29
N THR A 817 11.08 -37.25 -6.63
CA THR A 817 9.81 -37.85 -6.19
C THR A 817 9.88 -38.08 -4.69
N CYS A 818 8.80 -37.82 -3.96
CA CYS A 818 8.78 -37.94 -2.50
C CYS A 818 7.39 -38.28 -1.97
N ASP A 819 7.36 -38.91 -0.79
CA ASP A 819 6.14 -39.16 -0.02
C ASP A 819 5.56 -37.83 0.51
N ARG A 820 4.26 -37.61 0.29
CA ARG A 820 3.61 -36.35 0.67
C ARG A 820 3.63 -36.10 2.18
N GLU A 821 3.39 -37.13 3.00
CA GLU A 821 3.26 -36.95 4.46
C GLU A 821 4.60 -36.59 5.09
N LYS A 822 5.67 -37.28 4.68
CA LYS A 822 7.04 -36.97 5.10
C LYS A 822 7.44 -35.56 4.67
N LEU A 823 7.13 -35.19 3.43
CA LEU A 823 7.42 -33.85 2.90
C LEU A 823 6.63 -32.76 3.62
N LEU A 824 5.34 -32.98 3.90
CA LEU A 824 4.48 -32.03 4.61
C LEU A 824 4.99 -31.76 6.03
N LYS A 825 5.34 -32.81 6.78
CA LYS A 825 5.87 -32.69 8.14
C LYS A 825 7.17 -31.86 8.13
N ALA A 826 8.13 -32.23 7.29
CA ALA A 826 9.40 -31.49 7.19
C ALA A 826 9.21 -30.04 6.70
N PHE A 827 8.29 -29.81 5.76
CA PHE A 827 8.01 -28.49 5.22
C PHE A 827 7.35 -27.58 6.25
N GLN A 828 6.37 -28.06 7.03
CA GLN A 828 5.67 -27.25 8.05
C GLN A 828 6.63 -26.74 9.12
N ASP A 829 7.56 -27.59 9.56
CA ASP A 829 8.52 -27.26 10.61
C ASP A 829 9.46 -26.12 10.16
N VAL A 830 9.93 -26.18 8.90
CA VAL A 830 10.81 -25.17 8.29
C VAL A 830 10.05 -23.90 7.88
N ALA A 831 8.86 -24.05 7.28
CA ALA A 831 8.06 -22.96 6.75
C ALA A 831 7.67 -21.93 7.80
N ALA A 832 7.58 -22.32 9.06
CA ALA A 832 7.19 -21.40 10.11
C ALA A 832 8.37 -20.62 10.73
N VAL A 833 9.58 -20.72 10.15
CA VAL A 833 10.66 -19.72 10.28
C VAL A 833 10.52 -18.61 9.24
N ALA A 834 9.98 -18.91 8.06
CA ALA A 834 9.79 -17.92 7.00
C ALA A 834 8.73 -16.87 7.40
N PRO A 835 8.99 -15.57 7.17
CA PRO A 835 8.06 -14.51 7.54
C PRO A 835 6.85 -14.49 6.61
N ALA A 836 5.65 -14.26 7.16
CA ALA A 836 4.41 -14.14 6.37
C ALA A 836 4.40 -12.89 5.46
N ARG A 837 5.17 -11.85 5.83
CA ARG A 837 5.40 -10.63 5.05
C ARG A 837 6.86 -10.23 5.21
N SER A 838 7.53 -9.91 4.12
CA SER A 838 8.93 -9.46 4.13
C SER A 838 9.20 -8.43 3.03
N PRO A 839 10.02 -7.40 3.29
CA PRO A 839 10.50 -6.49 2.24
C PRO A 839 11.39 -7.21 1.21
N LYS A 840 11.89 -8.42 1.52
CA LYS A 840 12.55 -9.33 0.58
C LYS A 840 11.60 -10.52 0.30
N PRO A 841 10.83 -10.50 -0.81
CA PRO A 841 9.87 -11.55 -1.14
C PRO A 841 10.47 -12.97 -1.14
N ILE A 842 11.73 -13.11 -1.55
CA ILE A 842 12.47 -14.38 -1.58
C ILE A 842 12.47 -15.13 -0.23
N LEU A 843 12.39 -14.41 0.90
CA LEU A 843 12.37 -15.00 2.25
C LEU A 843 11.02 -15.63 2.61
N GLN A 844 9.96 -15.35 1.86
CA GLN A 844 8.63 -15.96 2.04
C GLN A 844 8.57 -17.38 1.41
N ASN A 845 9.71 -17.88 0.93
CA ASN A 845 9.88 -19.19 0.34
C ASN A 845 10.71 -20.09 1.25
N VAL A 846 10.51 -21.40 1.13
CA VAL A 846 11.43 -22.42 1.63
C VAL A 846 12.32 -22.85 0.47
N LYS A 847 13.65 -22.85 0.66
CA LYS A 847 14.57 -23.45 -0.30
C LYS A 847 14.64 -24.95 -0.05
N LEU A 848 14.51 -25.75 -1.10
CA LEU A 848 14.84 -27.17 -1.11
C LEU A 848 16.11 -27.35 -1.92
N GLU A 849 17.10 -28.03 -1.34
CA GLU A 849 18.34 -28.41 -2.00
C GLU A 849 18.47 -29.92 -1.97
N VAL A 850 18.84 -30.50 -3.11
CA VAL A 850 18.95 -31.92 -3.31
C VAL A 850 20.32 -32.19 -3.92
N SER A 851 21.13 -32.97 -3.23
CA SER A 851 22.51 -33.23 -3.63
C SER A 851 22.65 -34.56 -4.38
N ASP A 852 23.80 -34.73 -5.06
CA ASP A 852 24.12 -35.90 -5.87
C ASP A 852 24.15 -37.21 -5.07
N ASN A 853 24.32 -37.15 -3.74
CA ASN A 853 24.34 -38.31 -2.86
C ASN A 853 22.94 -38.78 -2.41
N GLY A 854 21.88 -38.14 -2.91
CA GLY A 854 20.49 -38.45 -2.58
C GLY A 854 19.94 -37.71 -1.36
N SER A 855 20.72 -36.86 -0.70
CA SER A 855 20.23 -36.06 0.43
C SER A 855 19.38 -34.88 -0.04
N ALA A 856 18.26 -34.67 0.63
CA ALA A 856 17.36 -33.54 0.42
C ALA A 856 17.25 -32.72 1.70
N THR A 857 17.31 -31.39 1.59
CA THR A 857 17.32 -30.49 2.74
C THR A 857 16.46 -29.26 2.48
N PHE A 858 15.59 -28.95 3.43
CA PHE A 858 14.84 -27.70 3.46
C PHE A 858 15.56 -26.61 4.25
N PHE A 859 15.42 -25.36 3.79
CA PHE A 859 15.96 -24.18 4.42
C PHE A 859 14.94 -23.03 4.47
N ALA A 860 14.87 -22.33 5.58
CA ALA A 860 14.13 -21.08 5.70
C ALA A 860 14.86 -20.10 6.62
N THR A 861 14.65 -18.79 6.39
CA THR A 861 15.22 -17.75 7.23
C THR A 861 14.42 -16.44 7.15
N ASP A 862 14.39 -15.70 8.25
CA ASP A 862 13.93 -14.30 8.28
C ASP A 862 15.08 -13.31 8.50
N LEU A 863 16.34 -13.76 8.33
CA LEU A 863 17.60 -13.07 8.59
C LEU A 863 18.01 -12.93 10.07
N GLU A 864 17.14 -13.30 11.02
CA GLU A 864 17.46 -13.34 12.46
C GLU A 864 17.55 -14.78 12.95
N VAL A 865 16.63 -15.62 12.47
CA VAL A 865 16.60 -17.06 12.66
C VAL A 865 16.77 -17.73 11.30
N SER A 866 17.55 -18.81 11.27
CA SER A 866 17.59 -19.71 10.13
C SER A 866 17.42 -21.15 10.58
N ILE A 867 16.78 -21.96 9.75
CA ILE A 867 16.61 -23.39 9.98
C ILE A 867 17.03 -24.16 8.74
N ARG A 868 17.67 -25.29 8.99
CA ARG A 868 18.01 -26.34 8.04
C ARG A 868 17.40 -27.64 8.56
N ARG A 869 16.74 -28.41 7.70
CA ARG A 869 16.19 -29.71 8.07
C ARG A 869 16.32 -30.73 6.95
N GLU A 870 16.77 -31.92 7.31
CA GLU A 870 16.85 -33.05 6.39
C GLU A 870 15.46 -33.60 6.07
N VAL A 871 15.26 -34.03 4.82
CA VAL A 871 14.01 -34.57 4.31
C VAL A 871 14.20 -36.03 3.98
N GLU A 872 13.44 -36.90 4.65
CA GLU A 872 13.46 -38.33 4.41
C GLU A 872 12.57 -38.73 3.22
N GLY A 873 12.91 -39.85 2.58
CA GLY A 873 12.05 -40.47 1.56
C GLY A 873 11.97 -39.70 0.24
N VAL A 874 13.08 -39.07 -0.16
CA VAL A 874 13.22 -38.39 -1.45
C VAL A 874 13.99 -39.27 -2.43
N GLU A 875 13.34 -39.65 -3.52
CA GLU A 875 13.96 -40.29 -4.68
C GLU A 875 14.44 -39.22 -5.65
N VAL A 876 15.75 -39.18 -5.90
CA VAL A 876 16.39 -38.16 -6.71
C VAL A 876 16.62 -38.67 -8.13
N GLU A 877 15.95 -38.06 -9.11
CA GLU A 877 16.23 -38.30 -10.52
C GLU A 877 17.26 -37.32 -11.06
N THR A 878 17.17 -36.06 -10.62
CA THR A 878 18.14 -35.02 -11.00
C THR A 878 18.34 -34.08 -9.81
N PRO A 879 19.57 -33.98 -9.28
CA PRO A 879 19.89 -33.09 -8.16
C PRO A 879 19.81 -31.63 -8.59
N GLY A 880 19.64 -30.74 -7.61
CA GLY A 880 19.47 -29.31 -7.86
C GLY A 880 18.80 -28.61 -6.69
N SER A 881 18.32 -27.39 -6.92
CA SER A 881 17.63 -26.63 -5.87
C SER A 881 16.42 -25.89 -6.40
N VAL A 882 15.48 -25.58 -5.51
CA VAL A 882 14.23 -24.89 -5.85
C VAL A 882 13.73 -24.05 -4.69
N LEU A 883 13.04 -22.95 -5.00
CA LEU A 883 12.31 -22.15 -4.03
C LEU A 883 10.81 -22.50 -4.07
N LEU A 884 10.24 -22.75 -2.90
CA LEU A 884 8.86 -23.20 -2.71
C LEU A 884 8.10 -22.16 -1.88
N PRO A 885 7.12 -21.44 -2.45
CA PRO A 885 6.35 -20.45 -1.72
C PRO A 885 5.57 -21.07 -0.56
N VAL A 886 5.80 -20.58 0.67
CA VAL A 886 5.24 -21.15 1.91
C VAL A 886 3.71 -21.27 1.84
N THR A 887 3.03 -20.19 1.45
CA THR A 887 1.56 -20.12 1.43
C THR A 887 0.95 -21.08 0.41
N ARG A 888 1.52 -21.14 -0.80
CA ARG A 888 0.98 -21.93 -1.91
C ARG A 888 1.36 -23.40 -1.80
N PHE A 889 2.64 -23.70 -1.61
CA PHE A 889 3.12 -25.07 -1.53
C PHE A 889 2.65 -25.76 -0.25
N GLY A 890 2.61 -25.05 0.87
CA GLY A 890 2.03 -25.57 2.10
C GLY A 890 0.52 -25.87 2.00
N ALA A 891 -0.23 -25.13 1.18
CA ALA A 891 -1.63 -25.46 0.89
C ALA A 891 -1.74 -26.69 -0.02
N ILE A 892 -0.89 -26.81 -1.05
CA ILE A 892 -0.85 -27.99 -1.93
C ILE A 892 -0.62 -29.27 -1.13
N LEU A 893 0.35 -29.27 -0.21
CA LEU A 893 0.66 -30.45 0.60
C LEU A 893 -0.45 -30.83 1.59
N ARG A 894 -1.18 -29.84 2.14
CA ARG A 894 -2.27 -30.08 3.10
C ARG A 894 -3.56 -30.56 2.44
N GLU A 895 -3.92 -29.98 1.30
CA GLU A 895 -5.21 -30.23 0.65
C GLU A 895 -5.17 -31.40 -0.35
N SER A 896 -3.96 -31.86 -0.74
CA SER A 896 -3.83 -32.97 -1.68
C SER A 896 -4.10 -34.32 -1.03
N SER A 897 -4.89 -35.14 -1.72
CA SER A 897 -5.11 -36.55 -1.38
C SER A 897 -4.09 -37.50 -2.02
N ASP A 898 -3.15 -36.99 -2.83
CA ASP A 898 -2.12 -37.81 -3.46
C ASP A 898 -1.12 -38.35 -2.42
N THR A 899 -0.64 -39.59 -2.60
CA THR A 899 0.34 -40.19 -1.68
C THR A 899 1.76 -39.75 -1.99
N THR A 900 2.05 -39.53 -3.26
CA THR A 900 3.38 -39.17 -3.77
C THR A 900 3.33 -37.88 -4.57
N PHE A 901 4.40 -37.09 -4.47
CA PHE A 901 4.59 -35.88 -5.27
C PHE A 901 5.91 -35.93 -6.04
N ARG A 902 5.83 -35.59 -7.32
CA ARG A 902 6.98 -35.33 -8.19
C ARG A 902 7.17 -33.83 -8.37
N ILE A 903 8.38 -33.34 -8.12
CA ILE A 903 8.74 -31.92 -8.20
C ILE A 903 9.81 -31.76 -9.28
N GLU A 904 9.53 -30.94 -10.28
CA GLU A 904 10.41 -30.67 -11.43
C GLU A 904 10.60 -29.14 -11.58
N THR A 905 11.84 -28.63 -11.66
CA THR A 905 12.09 -27.21 -11.97
C THR A 905 13.10 -27.05 -13.10
N ASP A 906 12.89 -26.04 -13.93
CA ASP A 906 13.81 -25.62 -15.01
C ASP A 906 14.48 -24.26 -14.73
N GLY A 907 14.35 -23.75 -13.50
CA GLY A 907 14.86 -22.44 -13.08
C GLY A 907 13.94 -21.26 -13.41
N VAL A 908 12.84 -21.48 -14.14
CA VAL A 908 11.83 -20.45 -14.45
C VAL A 908 10.46 -20.82 -13.87
N LYS A 909 10.14 -22.12 -13.83
CA LYS A 909 8.91 -22.66 -13.25
C LYS A 909 9.18 -23.92 -12.44
N THR A 910 8.35 -24.13 -11.42
CA THR A 910 8.38 -25.33 -10.58
C THR A 910 7.06 -26.07 -10.77
N LEU A 911 7.14 -27.27 -11.31
CA LEU A 911 6.02 -28.15 -11.55
C LEU A 911 5.92 -29.19 -10.44
N VAL A 912 4.78 -29.23 -9.76
CA VAL A 912 4.46 -30.20 -8.72
C VAL A 912 3.34 -31.11 -9.24
N ARG A 913 3.58 -32.41 -9.34
CA ARG A 913 2.62 -33.40 -9.86
C ARG A 913 2.37 -34.47 -8.81
N GLY A 914 1.11 -34.66 -8.42
CA GLY A 914 0.66 -35.86 -7.74
C GLY A 914 0.13 -36.89 -8.74
N GLU A 915 -0.48 -37.97 -8.24
CA GLU A 915 -1.13 -38.99 -9.07
C GLU A 915 -2.31 -38.41 -9.87
N ARG A 916 -3.08 -37.51 -9.24
CA ARG A 916 -4.30 -36.91 -9.82
C ARG A 916 -4.24 -35.39 -9.89
N SER A 917 -3.21 -34.77 -9.33
CA SER A 917 -3.08 -33.31 -9.25
C SER A 917 -1.85 -32.79 -9.99
N ARG A 918 -1.93 -31.56 -10.49
CA ARG A 918 -0.82 -30.87 -11.15
C ARG A 918 -0.88 -29.38 -10.85
N PHE A 919 0.23 -28.85 -10.33
CA PHE A 919 0.39 -27.45 -9.98
C PHE A 919 1.64 -26.88 -10.64
N ASN A 920 1.54 -25.66 -11.15
CA ASN A 920 2.65 -24.93 -11.75
C ASN A 920 2.90 -23.66 -10.94
N LEU A 921 4.04 -23.59 -10.27
CA LEU A 921 4.43 -22.51 -9.37
C LEU A 921 5.50 -21.63 -10.05
N PRO A 922 5.48 -20.30 -9.82
CA PRO A 922 6.58 -19.44 -10.24
C PRO A 922 7.86 -19.83 -9.51
N SER A 923 8.99 -19.83 -10.22
CA SER A 923 10.30 -20.14 -9.64
C SER A 923 11.15 -18.87 -9.58
N GLU A 924 11.64 -18.55 -8.38
CA GLU A 924 12.68 -17.55 -8.16
C GLU A 924 14.05 -18.24 -8.16
N ASN A 925 15.13 -17.48 -8.37
CA ASN A 925 16.49 -18.02 -8.42
C ASN A 925 16.96 -18.50 -7.03
N PRO A 926 17.16 -19.82 -6.80
CA PRO A 926 17.55 -20.33 -5.48
C PRO A 926 18.94 -19.85 -5.01
N SER A 927 19.83 -19.47 -5.93
CA SER A 927 21.15 -18.90 -5.58
C SER A 927 21.08 -17.52 -4.93
N GLU A 928 19.95 -16.81 -5.06
CA GLU A 928 19.72 -15.52 -4.39
C GLU A 928 19.21 -15.70 -2.94
N PHE A 929 18.83 -16.93 -2.55
CA PHE A 929 18.40 -17.23 -1.20
C PHE A 929 19.59 -17.17 -0.24
N PRO A 930 19.47 -16.50 0.93
CA PRO A 930 20.58 -16.41 1.87
C PRO A 930 21.06 -17.79 2.32
N PRO A 931 22.38 -18.02 2.47
CA PRO A 931 22.88 -19.27 2.98
C PRO A 931 22.42 -19.48 4.44
N ALA A 932 21.94 -20.68 4.75
CA ALA A 932 21.65 -21.08 6.12
C ALA A 932 22.93 -21.57 6.81
N VAL A 933 23.04 -21.33 8.11
CA VAL A 933 24.22 -21.72 8.89
C VAL A 933 24.10 -23.20 9.26
N GLY A 934 25.10 -24.00 8.87
CA GLY A 934 25.25 -25.38 9.32
C GLY A 934 25.87 -25.50 10.72
N PHE A 935 25.93 -26.72 11.24
CA PHE A 935 26.63 -27.02 12.49
C PHE A 935 28.04 -27.54 12.18
N ASP A 936 29.01 -26.61 12.14
CA ASP A 936 30.41 -26.91 11.81
C ASP A 936 31.34 -26.78 13.03
N ALA A 937 30.79 -26.79 14.25
CA ALA A 937 31.56 -26.59 15.49
C ALA A 937 32.22 -27.90 15.95
N GLU A 938 33.56 -27.88 16.08
CA GLU A 938 34.33 -28.99 16.65
C GLU A 938 34.22 -29.07 18.19
N ALA A 939 34.01 -27.92 18.84
CA ALA A 939 33.79 -27.80 20.27
C ALA A 939 32.40 -27.25 20.56
N TYR A 940 31.61 -27.95 21.37
CA TYR A 940 30.19 -27.65 21.60
C TYR A 940 29.71 -28.19 22.95
N TYR A 941 28.53 -27.74 23.34
CA TYR A 941 27.80 -28.25 24.48
C TYR A 941 26.70 -29.21 24.02
N GLN A 942 26.32 -30.15 24.88
CA GLN A 942 25.31 -31.16 24.56
C GLN A 942 24.37 -31.38 25.75
N ALA A 943 23.07 -31.37 25.49
CA ALA A 943 22.02 -31.64 26.48
C ALA A 943 20.95 -32.57 25.88
N PRO A 944 20.23 -33.36 26.71
CA PRO A 944 19.04 -34.08 26.25
C PRO A 944 18.04 -33.10 25.64
N THR A 945 17.49 -33.40 24.46
CA THR A 945 16.53 -32.50 23.80
C THR A 945 15.28 -32.29 24.64
N ARG A 946 14.79 -33.34 25.32
CA ARG A 946 13.70 -33.25 26.29
C ARG A 946 13.94 -32.20 27.36
N LEU A 947 15.15 -32.18 27.95
CA LEU A 947 15.53 -31.21 28.97
C LEU A 947 15.51 -29.78 28.41
N LEU A 948 16.11 -29.56 27.23
CA LEU A 948 16.14 -28.23 26.62
C LEU A 948 14.72 -27.68 26.35
N LYS A 949 13.80 -28.52 25.86
CA LYS A 949 12.40 -28.14 25.63
C LYS A 949 11.68 -27.84 26.94
N GLU A 950 11.93 -28.63 27.97
CA GLU A 950 11.39 -28.41 29.31
C GLU A 950 11.89 -27.07 29.90
N MET A 951 13.20 -26.79 29.81
CA MET A 951 13.78 -25.51 30.20
C MET A 951 13.13 -24.33 29.46
N ILE A 952 12.90 -24.47 28.15
CA ILE A 952 12.20 -23.44 27.36
C ILE A 952 10.78 -23.23 27.90
N ARG A 953 9.95 -24.28 27.97
CA ARG A 953 8.55 -24.18 28.40
C ARG A 953 8.40 -23.62 29.80
N ARG A 954 9.32 -23.96 30.70
CA ARG A 954 9.34 -23.50 32.10
C ARG A 954 9.88 -22.08 32.29
N THR A 955 10.53 -21.47 31.30
CA THR A 955 11.13 -20.13 31.47
C THR A 955 10.57 -19.07 30.54
N ILE A 956 10.12 -19.46 29.34
CA ILE A 956 9.75 -18.53 28.28
C ILE A 956 8.52 -17.67 28.62
N PHE A 957 7.56 -18.20 29.39
CA PHE A 957 6.35 -17.44 29.74
C PHE A 957 6.65 -16.25 30.67
N ALA A 958 7.79 -16.25 31.34
CA ALA A 958 8.19 -15.22 32.28
C ALA A 958 8.95 -14.05 31.62
N THR A 959 9.19 -14.06 30.31
CA THR A 959 9.92 -12.99 29.60
C THR A 959 9.01 -11.82 29.21
N ASP A 960 9.57 -10.62 29.02
CA ASP A 960 8.83 -9.40 28.65
C ASP A 960 9.16 -8.91 27.23
N ASN A 961 8.17 -8.94 26.35
CA ASN A 961 8.30 -8.49 24.96
C ASN A 961 7.77 -7.08 24.71
N GLU A 962 7.14 -6.45 25.71
CA GLU A 962 6.51 -5.13 25.60
C GLU A 962 7.34 -4.03 26.28
N SER A 963 8.31 -4.43 27.10
CA SER A 963 9.22 -3.50 27.78
C SER A 963 10.29 -2.91 26.89
N SER A 964 10.72 -1.70 27.25
CA SER A 964 11.89 -1.04 26.65
C SER A 964 13.20 -1.76 26.96
N ARG A 965 13.21 -2.74 27.87
CA ARG A 965 14.40 -3.55 28.21
C ARG A 965 14.50 -4.75 27.26
N TYR A 966 15.06 -4.52 26.08
CA TYR A 966 15.22 -5.54 25.03
C TYR A 966 15.81 -6.88 25.53
N ALA A 967 16.74 -6.86 26.49
CA ALA A 967 17.32 -8.07 27.10
C ALA A 967 16.30 -9.01 27.79
N LEU A 968 15.14 -8.49 28.21
CA LEU A 968 14.08 -9.28 28.85
C LEU A 968 13.14 -9.97 27.86
N GLY A 969 13.24 -9.68 26.56
CA GLY A 969 12.48 -10.35 25.49
C GLY A 969 13.01 -11.74 25.12
N GLY A 970 13.86 -12.32 25.97
CA GLY A 970 14.51 -13.61 25.74
C GLY A 970 14.90 -14.29 27.05
N VAL A 971 15.32 -15.55 26.93
CA VAL A 971 15.79 -16.36 28.07
C VAL A 971 17.31 -16.33 28.10
N LYS A 972 17.86 -16.03 29.27
CA LYS A 972 19.31 -16.06 29.50
C LYS A 972 19.78 -17.50 29.75
N PHE A 973 20.81 -17.93 29.02
CA PHE A 973 21.49 -19.20 29.24
C PHE A 973 22.84 -18.97 29.94
N GLU A 974 23.12 -19.75 30.97
CA GLU A 974 24.38 -19.75 31.72
C GLU A 974 24.83 -21.18 32.02
N VAL A 975 26.13 -21.40 32.22
CA VAL A 975 26.66 -22.66 32.75
C VAL A 975 27.07 -22.46 34.21
N SER A 976 26.60 -23.33 35.10
CA SER A 976 26.94 -23.30 36.52
C SER A 976 28.38 -23.76 36.77
N GLU A 977 28.91 -23.49 37.98
CA GLU A 977 30.22 -24.00 38.42
C GLU A 977 30.28 -25.54 38.43
N GLU A 978 29.13 -26.19 38.65
CA GLU A 978 28.96 -27.65 38.60
C GLU A 978 28.81 -28.19 37.17
N GLY A 979 28.87 -27.33 36.15
CA GLY A 979 28.73 -27.72 34.75
C GLY A 979 27.29 -28.01 34.31
N LYS A 980 26.28 -27.47 35.00
CA LYS A 980 24.86 -27.57 34.59
C LYS A 980 24.46 -26.40 33.68
N LEU A 981 23.53 -26.61 32.76
CA LEU A 981 22.89 -25.53 32.02
C LEU A 981 21.83 -24.87 32.91
N ILE A 982 21.80 -23.54 32.94
CA ILE A 982 20.78 -22.73 33.62
C ILE A 982 20.08 -21.87 32.57
N ALA A 983 18.74 -21.90 32.56
CA ALA A 983 17.89 -21.03 31.76
C ALA A 983 17.09 -20.11 32.69
N VAL A 984 17.05 -18.81 32.40
CA VAL A 984 16.35 -17.80 33.22
C VAL A 984 15.50 -16.88 32.36
N GLY A 985 14.21 -16.75 32.68
CA GLY A 985 13.27 -15.79 32.09
C GLY A 985 12.69 -14.84 33.16
N THR A 986 12.57 -13.54 32.87
CA THR A 986 11.96 -12.57 33.79
C THR A 986 11.38 -11.35 33.08
N ASP A 987 10.29 -10.81 33.64
CA ASP A 987 9.61 -9.59 33.22
C ASP A 987 9.77 -8.46 34.25
N GLY A 988 10.57 -8.72 35.31
CA GLY A 988 10.78 -7.83 36.44
C GLY A 988 9.74 -7.93 37.55
N ARG A 989 8.62 -8.63 37.35
CA ARG A 989 7.60 -8.93 38.39
C ARG A 989 7.62 -10.39 38.82
N ARG A 990 8.07 -11.27 37.93
CA ARG A 990 8.29 -12.69 38.17
C ARG A 990 9.59 -13.15 37.53
N LEU A 991 10.12 -14.26 38.02
CA LEU A 991 11.32 -14.88 37.49
C LEU A 991 11.18 -16.39 37.49
N ALA A 992 11.50 -17.01 36.36
CA ALA A 992 11.54 -18.46 36.20
C ALA A 992 12.97 -18.90 35.89
N LYS A 993 13.48 -19.85 36.66
CA LYS A 993 14.81 -20.44 36.49
C LYS A 993 14.71 -21.95 36.47
N MET A 994 15.27 -22.59 35.43
CA MET A 994 15.41 -24.04 35.34
C MET A 994 16.88 -24.40 35.19
N GLU A 995 17.32 -25.48 35.82
CA GLU A 995 18.66 -26.04 35.59
C GLU A 995 18.61 -27.52 35.21
N GLY A 996 19.66 -28.00 34.57
CA GLY A 996 19.77 -29.42 34.28
C GLY A 996 21.15 -29.84 33.75
N PRO A 997 21.37 -31.16 33.56
CA PRO A 997 22.66 -31.68 33.16
C PRO A 997 23.11 -31.15 31.80
N LEU A 998 24.41 -30.88 31.69
CA LEU A 998 25.04 -30.44 30.46
C LEU A 998 26.40 -31.11 30.28
N GLU A 999 26.64 -31.61 29.08
CA GLU A 999 27.92 -32.20 28.69
C GLU A 999 28.72 -31.20 27.84
N LYS A 1000 30.03 -31.13 28.06
CA LYS A 1000 30.97 -30.27 27.33
C LYS A 1000 31.87 -31.15 26.45
N ILE A 1001 31.83 -30.95 25.13
CA ILE A 1001 32.67 -31.64 24.15
C ILE A 1001 33.73 -30.67 23.64
N GLY A 1002 35.01 -30.97 23.89
CA GLY A 1002 36.12 -30.06 23.60
C GLY A 1002 36.13 -28.84 24.51
N ASP A 1003 36.49 -27.67 23.97
CA ASP A 1003 36.50 -26.39 24.70
C ASP A 1003 35.61 -25.33 24.01
N PRO A 1004 34.27 -25.45 24.08
CA PRO A 1004 33.35 -24.49 23.49
C PRO A 1004 33.46 -23.09 24.11
N ALA A 1005 33.09 -22.08 23.32
CA ALA A 1005 33.01 -20.70 23.78
C ALA A 1005 32.04 -20.57 24.98
N PRO A 1006 32.34 -19.70 25.95
CA PRO A 1006 31.61 -19.66 27.21
C PRO A 1006 30.16 -19.21 27.02
N VAL A 1007 29.24 -19.97 27.59
CA VAL A 1007 27.83 -19.61 27.75
C VAL A 1007 27.68 -18.85 29.08
N GLY A 1008 27.46 -17.54 28.99
CA GLY A 1008 27.39 -16.67 30.16
C GLY A 1008 26.55 -15.43 29.95
N ASP A 1009 26.97 -14.31 30.56
CA ASP A 1009 26.16 -13.09 30.72
C ASP A 1009 25.53 -12.50 29.44
N ALA A 1010 26.15 -12.74 28.28
CA ALA A 1010 25.68 -12.24 26.98
C ALA A 1010 24.82 -13.25 26.18
N THR A 1011 24.57 -14.45 26.72
CA THR A 1011 23.84 -15.51 25.99
C THR A 1011 22.35 -15.37 26.25
N ILE A 1012 21.70 -14.42 25.58
CA ILE A 1012 20.27 -14.19 25.69
C ILE A 1012 19.60 -14.64 24.41
N VAL A 1013 18.84 -15.73 24.46
CA VAL A 1013 18.16 -16.29 23.29
C VAL A 1013 16.77 -15.67 23.17
N PRO A 1014 16.41 -15.05 22.02
CA PRO A 1014 15.10 -14.41 21.86
C PRO A 1014 13.92 -15.38 22.06
N MET A 1015 12.81 -14.90 22.63
CA MET A 1015 11.59 -15.70 22.81
C MET A 1015 11.17 -16.41 21.52
N ARG A 1016 11.10 -15.66 20.40
CA ARG A 1016 10.67 -16.21 19.11
C ARG A 1016 11.54 -17.39 18.66
N SER A 1017 12.85 -17.31 18.88
CA SER A 1017 13.78 -18.38 18.56
C SER A 1017 13.56 -19.61 19.43
N LEU A 1018 13.30 -19.42 20.72
CA LEU A 1018 13.01 -20.52 21.65
C LEU A 1018 11.69 -21.23 21.32
N GLN A 1019 10.65 -20.49 20.91
CA GLN A 1019 9.40 -21.08 20.40
C GLN A 1019 9.63 -21.93 19.16
N LEU A 1020 10.50 -21.48 18.25
CA LEU A 1020 10.89 -22.24 17.06
C LEU A 1020 11.69 -23.50 17.44
N ILE A 1021 12.61 -23.40 18.40
CA ILE A 1021 13.36 -24.54 18.93
C ILE A 1021 12.40 -25.58 19.53
N ASP A 1022 11.49 -25.19 20.44
CA ASP A 1022 10.53 -26.13 21.05
C ASP A 1022 9.64 -26.82 20.01
N ARG A 1023 9.24 -26.11 18.95
CA ARG A 1023 8.44 -26.69 17.87
C ARG A 1023 9.22 -27.63 16.95
N THR A 1024 10.44 -27.26 16.58
CA THR A 1024 11.19 -27.93 15.49
C THR A 1024 12.09 -29.07 15.94
N LEU A 1025 12.53 -29.07 17.21
CA LEU A 1025 13.30 -30.17 17.78
C LEU A 1025 12.36 -31.29 18.24
N THR A 1026 12.02 -32.18 17.31
CA THR A 1026 10.98 -33.21 17.51
C THR A 1026 11.48 -34.50 18.14
N ASP A 1027 12.78 -34.79 18.05
CA ASP A 1027 13.38 -35.99 18.64
C ASP A 1027 13.84 -35.69 20.07
N GLU A 1028 13.03 -36.09 21.05
CA GLU A 1028 13.28 -35.82 22.47
C GLU A 1028 14.32 -36.77 23.09
N GLU A 1029 14.59 -37.91 22.44
CA GLU A 1029 15.53 -38.93 22.90
C GLU A 1029 16.96 -38.64 22.42
N ALA A 1030 17.11 -38.03 21.23
CA ALA A 1030 18.40 -37.58 20.74
C ALA A 1030 18.95 -36.40 21.56
N PRO A 1031 20.28 -36.28 21.71
CA PRO A 1031 20.88 -35.11 22.32
C PRO A 1031 20.91 -33.93 21.34
N THR A 1032 20.61 -32.73 21.84
CA THR A 1032 20.79 -31.47 21.11
C THR A 1032 22.21 -30.95 21.37
N LYS A 1033 22.97 -30.74 20.30
CA LYS A 1033 24.23 -30.03 20.32
C LYS A 1033 23.95 -28.54 20.25
N PHE A 1034 24.65 -27.72 21.03
CA PHE A 1034 24.59 -26.28 20.88
C PHE A 1034 25.97 -25.64 21.00
N ALA A 1035 26.20 -24.65 20.14
CA ALA A 1035 27.41 -23.85 20.12
C ALA A 1035 27.02 -22.38 20.15
N VAL A 1036 27.66 -21.63 21.05
CA VAL A 1036 27.50 -20.17 21.14
C VAL A 1036 28.69 -19.51 20.46
N ARG A 1037 28.41 -18.46 19.69
CA ARG A 1037 29.42 -17.57 19.09
C ARG A 1037 29.19 -16.16 19.64
N ALA A 1038 30.01 -15.19 19.19
CA ALA A 1038 29.98 -13.84 19.75
C ALA A 1038 28.58 -13.18 19.72
N ASN A 1039 27.82 -13.38 18.64
CA ASN A 1039 26.52 -12.71 18.41
C ASN A 1039 25.38 -13.65 18.02
N ASP A 1040 25.64 -14.97 17.91
CA ASP A 1040 24.64 -15.96 17.53
C ASP A 1040 24.84 -17.27 18.31
N ALA A 1041 23.81 -18.10 18.29
CA ALA A 1041 23.84 -19.46 18.79
C ALA A 1041 23.28 -20.41 17.73
N VAL A 1042 23.85 -21.61 17.67
CA VAL A 1042 23.43 -22.68 16.75
C VAL A 1042 23.08 -23.91 17.56
N PHE A 1043 21.89 -24.45 17.33
CA PHE A 1043 21.35 -25.67 17.94
C PHE A 1043 21.18 -26.72 16.85
N ALA A 1044 21.64 -27.95 17.09
CA ALA A 1044 21.57 -29.03 16.13
C ALA A 1044 21.15 -30.35 16.78
N THR A 1045 20.22 -31.02 16.12
CA THR A 1045 19.88 -32.44 16.31
C THR A 1045 20.35 -33.22 15.09
N PRO A 1046 20.24 -34.57 15.06
CA PRO A 1046 20.63 -35.36 13.89
C PRO A 1046 19.95 -34.93 12.59
N THR A 1047 18.72 -34.38 12.65
CA THR A 1047 17.90 -34.07 11.46
C THR A 1047 17.65 -32.58 11.23
N SER A 1048 17.99 -31.70 12.18
CA SER A 1048 17.70 -30.26 12.10
C SER A 1048 18.82 -29.42 12.68
N THR A 1049 19.08 -28.26 12.08
CA THR A 1049 19.99 -27.22 12.60
C THR A 1049 19.27 -25.89 12.59
N LEU A 1050 19.25 -25.19 13.72
CA LEU A 1050 18.64 -23.88 13.88
C LEU A 1050 19.70 -22.89 14.38
N SER A 1051 19.85 -21.76 13.71
CA SER A 1051 20.68 -20.66 14.18
C SER A 1051 19.82 -19.45 14.53
N THR A 1052 20.22 -18.72 15.56
CA THR A 1052 19.55 -17.51 16.03
C THR A 1052 20.56 -16.46 16.44
N ARG A 1053 20.30 -15.20 16.12
CA ARG A 1053 21.00 -14.08 16.77
C ARG A 1053 20.65 -14.03 18.26
N LEU A 1054 21.62 -13.60 19.06
CA LEU A 1054 21.44 -13.35 20.49
C LEU A 1054 21.00 -11.90 20.71
N LEU A 1055 20.23 -11.66 21.78
CA LEU A 1055 19.83 -10.31 22.16
C LEU A 1055 21.00 -9.57 22.82
N GLU A 1056 21.23 -8.33 22.40
CA GLU A 1056 22.20 -7.44 23.03
C GLU A 1056 21.56 -6.72 24.23
N GLY A 1057 22.25 -6.75 25.38
CA GLY A 1057 21.85 -5.99 26.55
C GLY A 1057 22.32 -6.61 27.86
N ARG A 1058 22.17 -5.86 28.96
CA ARG A 1058 22.48 -6.37 30.30
C ARG A 1058 21.25 -7.05 30.89
N TYR A 1059 21.32 -8.36 31.07
CA TYR A 1059 20.31 -9.10 31.82
C TYR A 1059 20.41 -8.76 33.32
N PRO A 1060 19.30 -8.67 34.06
CA PRO A 1060 19.34 -8.44 35.51
C PRO A 1060 20.19 -9.47 36.25
N ARG A 1061 20.76 -9.08 37.39
CA ARG A 1061 21.43 -9.99 38.33
C ARG A 1061 20.39 -10.86 39.03
N TRP A 1062 19.92 -11.88 38.34
CA TRP A 1062 18.82 -12.72 38.79
C TRP A 1062 19.11 -13.45 40.11
N ARG A 1063 20.38 -13.79 40.39
CA ARG A 1063 20.79 -14.42 41.65
C ARG A 1063 20.48 -13.56 42.88
N ASP A 1064 20.50 -12.23 42.72
CA ASP A 1064 20.20 -11.29 43.81
C ASP A 1064 18.68 -11.26 44.13
N VAL A 1065 17.85 -11.80 43.23
CA VAL A 1065 16.38 -11.82 43.35
C VAL A 1065 15.87 -13.15 43.91
N VAL A 1066 16.64 -14.24 43.80
CA VAL A 1066 16.31 -15.54 44.38
C VAL A 1066 16.73 -15.54 45.85
N PRO A 1067 15.80 -15.46 46.82
CA PRO A 1067 16.14 -15.35 48.23
C PRO A 1067 16.72 -16.67 48.77
N THR A 1068 17.81 -16.60 49.54
CA THR A 1068 18.29 -17.70 50.38
C THR A 1068 17.91 -17.42 51.83
N ARG A 1069 16.98 -18.21 52.38
CA ARG A 1069 16.38 -17.95 53.70
C ARG A 1069 16.39 -19.21 54.56
N SER A 1070 16.70 -19.06 55.85
CA SER A 1070 16.63 -20.12 56.87
C SER A 1070 15.32 -20.09 57.67
N ASP A 1071 14.75 -18.89 57.87
CA ASP A 1071 13.50 -18.66 58.61
C ASP A 1071 12.35 -18.34 57.64
N SER A 1072 11.89 -19.35 56.91
CA SER A 1072 10.73 -19.25 56.01
C SER A 1072 9.79 -20.45 56.17
N ALA A 1073 8.51 -20.24 55.89
CA ALA A 1073 7.51 -21.30 55.86
C ALA A 1073 7.58 -22.03 54.51
N LYS A 1074 7.88 -23.33 54.56
CA LYS A 1074 7.93 -24.22 53.40
C LYS A 1074 6.67 -25.06 53.38
N ILE A 1075 5.77 -24.73 52.46
CA ILE A 1075 4.44 -25.33 52.36
C ILE A 1075 4.42 -26.25 51.15
N GLU A 1076 4.28 -27.55 51.35
CA GLU A 1076 4.17 -28.50 50.26
C GLU A 1076 2.74 -28.51 49.70
N LEU A 1077 2.59 -28.33 48.38
CA LEU A 1077 1.31 -28.24 47.69
C LEU A 1077 1.30 -29.15 46.47
N THR A 1078 0.16 -29.81 46.22
CA THR A 1078 -0.10 -30.56 44.99
C THR A 1078 -0.64 -29.62 43.91
N VAL A 1079 -0.07 -29.68 42.70
CA VAL A 1079 -0.39 -28.77 41.59
C VAL A 1079 -1.87 -28.76 41.24
N GLY A 1080 -2.50 -29.92 41.05
CA GLY A 1080 -3.89 -30.03 40.59
C GLY A 1080 -4.91 -29.29 41.48
N PRO A 1081 -5.03 -29.65 42.77
CA PRO A 1081 -5.94 -28.97 43.70
C PRO A 1081 -5.63 -27.47 43.86
N PHE A 1082 -4.35 -27.11 43.98
CA PHE A 1082 -3.94 -25.71 44.11
C PHE A 1082 -4.29 -24.89 42.86
N PHE A 1083 -4.04 -25.45 41.67
CA PHE A 1083 -4.37 -24.81 40.40
C PHE A 1083 -5.88 -24.58 40.22
N ALA A 1084 -6.70 -25.55 40.61
CA ALA A 1084 -8.15 -25.39 40.60
C ALA A 1084 -8.59 -24.25 41.54
N ALA A 1085 -8.04 -24.22 42.76
CA ALA A 1085 -8.38 -23.21 43.77
C ALA A 1085 -7.98 -21.79 43.33
N VAL A 1086 -6.77 -21.61 42.78
CA VAL A 1086 -6.32 -20.32 42.24
C VAL A 1086 -7.22 -19.84 41.09
N ARG A 1087 -7.60 -20.75 40.17
CA ARG A 1087 -8.51 -20.39 39.06
C ARG A 1087 -9.91 -20.02 39.53
N GLN A 1088 -10.42 -20.66 40.58
CA GLN A 1088 -11.72 -20.33 41.17
C GLN A 1088 -11.69 -18.95 41.83
N ALA A 1089 -10.67 -18.65 42.62
CA ALA A 1089 -10.51 -17.34 43.24
C ALA A 1089 -10.30 -16.21 42.20
N ALA A 1090 -9.65 -16.52 41.08
CA ALA A 1090 -9.43 -15.55 40.01
C ALA A 1090 -10.70 -15.14 39.24
N ILE A 1091 -11.83 -15.85 39.35
CA ILE A 1091 -13.06 -15.60 38.57
C ILE A 1091 -13.58 -14.17 38.75
N VAL A 1092 -13.45 -13.62 39.96
CA VAL A 1092 -13.94 -12.28 40.30
C VAL A 1092 -12.89 -11.18 40.13
N THR A 1093 -11.66 -11.53 39.77
CA THR A 1093 -10.60 -10.53 39.51
C THR A 1093 -10.78 -9.86 38.16
N ASN A 1094 -10.35 -8.60 38.03
CA ASN A 1094 -10.40 -7.85 36.78
C ASN A 1094 -9.12 -7.00 36.62
N ASP A 1095 -9.08 -6.14 35.58
CA ASP A 1095 -7.90 -5.31 35.32
C ASP A 1095 -7.64 -4.22 36.37
N GLU A 1096 -8.64 -3.85 37.18
CA GLU A 1096 -8.53 -2.88 38.27
C GLU A 1096 -8.19 -3.53 39.62
N SER A 1097 -8.71 -4.74 39.86
CA SER A 1097 -8.50 -5.56 41.06
C SER A 1097 -7.87 -6.90 40.67
N ARG A 1098 -6.55 -6.86 40.43
CA ARG A 1098 -5.77 -7.98 39.88
C ARG A 1098 -5.29 -9.00 40.92
N GLY A 1099 -5.38 -8.68 42.21
CA GLY A 1099 -4.83 -9.49 43.29
C GLY A 1099 -5.81 -10.51 43.86
N VAL A 1100 -5.27 -11.66 44.24
CA VAL A 1100 -5.93 -12.62 45.14
C VAL A 1100 -5.12 -12.67 46.43
N ASP A 1101 -5.80 -12.60 47.57
CA ASP A 1101 -5.24 -12.75 48.90
C ASP A 1101 -5.14 -14.23 49.25
N PHE A 1102 -3.93 -14.67 49.61
CA PHE A 1102 -3.61 -16.02 50.04
C PHE A 1102 -3.33 -16.00 51.54
N ALA A 1103 -4.14 -16.70 52.33
CA ALA A 1103 -3.96 -16.85 53.76
C ALA A 1103 -3.66 -18.32 54.11
N PHE A 1104 -2.45 -18.59 54.58
CA PHE A 1104 -1.97 -19.92 54.99
C PHE A 1104 -1.99 -20.02 56.51
N GLY A 1105 -2.52 -21.11 57.07
CA GLY A 1105 -2.50 -21.40 58.51
C GLY A 1105 -3.61 -22.37 58.91
N ASP A 1106 -3.57 -22.86 60.15
CA ASP A 1106 -4.63 -23.69 60.74
C ASP A 1106 -5.03 -24.94 59.89
N GLY A 1107 -4.08 -25.52 59.14
CA GLY A 1107 -4.32 -26.66 58.25
C GLY A 1107 -5.06 -26.34 56.93
N ALA A 1108 -5.22 -25.06 56.59
CA ALA A 1108 -5.92 -24.62 55.39
C ALA A 1108 -5.22 -23.47 54.66
N LEU A 1109 -5.51 -23.35 53.36
CA LEU A 1109 -5.24 -22.20 52.53
C LEU A 1109 -6.58 -21.57 52.15
N VAL A 1110 -6.76 -20.31 52.52
CA VAL A 1110 -7.90 -19.50 52.10
C VAL A 1110 -7.45 -18.54 51.01
N LEU A 1111 -8.17 -18.55 49.89
CA LEU A 1111 -7.98 -17.65 48.75
C LEU A 1111 -9.17 -16.71 48.66
N ALA A 1112 -8.92 -15.41 48.73
CA ALA A 1112 -9.95 -14.38 48.66
C ALA A 1112 -9.67 -13.39 47.52
N GLY A 1113 -10.70 -13.06 46.74
CA GLY A 1113 -10.63 -12.10 45.65
C GLY A 1113 -11.82 -11.16 45.72
N GLN A 1114 -11.62 -9.88 45.41
CA GLN A 1114 -12.69 -8.88 45.46
C GLN A 1114 -12.51 -7.87 44.32
N ALA A 1115 -13.58 -7.61 43.57
CA ALA A 1115 -13.65 -6.52 42.60
C ALA A 1115 -15.01 -5.84 42.68
N ALA A 1116 -15.01 -4.50 42.69
CA ALA A 1116 -16.21 -3.69 42.97
C ALA A 1116 -17.41 -3.98 42.05
N GLU A 1117 -17.16 -4.31 40.78
CA GLU A 1117 -18.22 -4.55 39.79
C GLU A 1117 -18.53 -6.04 39.55
N VAL A 1118 -17.66 -6.95 39.99
CA VAL A 1118 -17.75 -8.39 39.67
C VAL A 1118 -18.19 -9.22 40.87
N GLY A 1119 -17.86 -8.78 42.09
CA GLY A 1119 -18.21 -9.45 43.34
C GLY A 1119 -16.99 -9.95 44.11
N GLU A 1120 -17.22 -10.95 44.97
CA GLU A 1120 -16.21 -11.55 45.84
C GLU A 1120 -16.12 -13.06 45.63
N SER A 1121 -14.93 -13.62 45.90
CA SER A 1121 -14.68 -15.05 45.90
C SER A 1121 -14.00 -15.45 47.18
N HIS A 1122 -14.38 -16.60 47.72
CA HIS A 1122 -13.75 -17.22 48.88
C HIS A 1122 -13.59 -18.72 48.59
N VAL A 1123 -12.35 -19.21 48.53
CA VAL A 1123 -12.04 -20.60 48.22
C VAL A 1123 -11.12 -21.13 49.32
N GLU A 1124 -11.50 -22.25 49.92
CA GLU A 1124 -10.74 -22.91 50.97
C GLU A 1124 -10.17 -24.25 50.45
N LEU A 1125 -8.88 -24.47 50.67
CA LEU A 1125 -8.16 -25.67 50.29
C LEU A 1125 -7.44 -26.24 51.53
N PRO A 1126 -7.75 -27.48 51.97
CA PRO A 1126 -6.99 -28.14 53.02
C PRO A 1126 -5.52 -28.35 52.60
N ILE A 1127 -4.58 -28.01 53.48
CA ILE A 1127 -3.13 -28.15 53.23
C ILE A 1127 -2.43 -28.72 54.47
N GLY A 1128 -1.25 -29.31 54.29
CA GLY A 1128 -0.46 -29.89 55.38
C GLY A 1128 0.29 -28.90 56.27
N TYR A 1129 -0.14 -27.63 56.33
CA TYR A 1129 0.58 -26.56 57.05
C TYR A 1129 -0.18 -26.08 58.29
N ASP A 1130 0.43 -26.24 59.46
CA ASP A 1130 -0.10 -25.84 60.76
C ASP A 1130 0.85 -24.87 61.50
N GLY A 1131 1.61 -24.09 60.71
CA GLY A 1131 2.55 -23.10 61.22
C GLY A 1131 1.91 -21.73 61.48
N ALA A 1132 2.75 -20.71 61.68
CA ALA A 1132 2.27 -19.34 61.88
C ALA A 1132 1.46 -18.83 60.67
N LYS A 1133 0.40 -18.07 60.92
CA LYS A 1133 -0.46 -17.54 59.86
C LYS A 1133 0.33 -16.58 58.94
N ILE A 1134 0.27 -16.81 57.63
CA ILE A 1134 0.92 -15.97 56.62
C ILE A 1134 -0.13 -15.48 55.62
N GLU A 1135 -0.15 -14.17 55.37
CA GLU A 1135 -1.04 -13.55 54.39
C GLU A 1135 -0.23 -12.82 53.33
N ILE A 1136 -0.53 -13.07 52.05
CA ILE A 1136 0.17 -12.48 50.92
C ILE A 1136 -0.78 -12.29 49.73
N THR A 1137 -0.70 -11.14 49.05
CA THR A 1137 -1.51 -10.85 47.87
C THR A 1137 -0.68 -11.09 46.61
N LEU A 1138 -1.16 -11.95 45.70
CA LEU A 1138 -0.45 -12.36 44.48
C LEU A 1138 -1.32 -12.17 43.24
N ASP A 1139 -0.70 -11.90 42.08
CA ASP A 1139 -1.41 -11.92 40.80
C ASP A 1139 -1.65 -13.39 40.37
N PRO A 1140 -2.92 -13.85 40.31
CA PRO A 1140 -3.22 -15.26 40.04
C PRO A 1140 -2.82 -15.66 38.61
N ARG A 1141 -2.72 -14.71 37.66
CA ARG A 1141 -2.31 -15.01 36.27
C ARG A 1141 -0.87 -15.51 36.23
N PHE A 1142 -0.01 -14.90 37.04
CA PHE A 1142 1.39 -15.30 37.12
C PHE A 1142 1.57 -16.69 37.76
N LEU A 1143 0.73 -17.05 38.73
CA LEU A 1143 0.71 -18.41 39.29
C LEU A 1143 0.16 -19.43 38.29
N VAL A 1144 -0.92 -19.08 37.59
CA VAL A 1144 -1.54 -19.93 36.56
C VAL A 1144 -0.54 -20.31 35.47
N ASP A 1145 0.32 -19.38 35.03
CA ASP A 1145 1.34 -19.67 34.02
C ASP A 1145 2.39 -20.68 34.53
N PHE A 1146 2.86 -20.53 35.77
CA PHE A 1146 3.77 -21.49 36.40
C PHE A 1146 3.14 -22.88 36.52
N LEU A 1147 1.93 -22.97 37.06
CA LEU A 1147 1.23 -24.23 37.31
C LEU A 1147 0.94 -25.02 36.04
N LYS A 1148 0.69 -24.34 34.91
CA LYS A 1148 0.51 -24.99 33.60
C LYS A 1148 1.76 -25.70 33.08
N THR A 1149 2.94 -25.41 33.63
CA THR A 1149 4.19 -26.06 33.23
C THR A 1149 4.50 -27.34 33.99
N LEU A 1150 3.71 -27.66 35.02
CA LEU A 1150 3.87 -28.81 35.89
C LEU A 1150 2.76 -29.84 35.66
N GLY A 1151 3.04 -31.11 36.01
CA GLY A 1151 2.03 -32.16 36.00
C GLY A 1151 1.01 -31.99 37.14
N PRO A 1152 -0.27 -32.36 36.96
CA PRO A 1152 -1.31 -32.15 37.98
C PRO A 1152 -1.05 -32.92 39.29
N GLU A 1153 -0.36 -34.07 39.22
CA GLU A 1153 0.00 -34.90 40.37
C GLU A 1153 1.34 -34.51 41.02
N GLN A 1154 2.07 -33.55 40.43
CA GLN A 1154 3.36 -33.11 40.94
C GLN A 1154 3.16 -32.28 42.22
N SER A 1155 4.08 -32.41 43.18
CA SER A 1155 4.17 -31.49 44.32
C SER A 1155 5.24 -30.42 44.07
N PHE A 1156 5.05 -29.26 44.70
CA PHE A 1156 6.06 -28.22 44.79
C PHE A 1156 6.05 -27.62 46.19
N THR A 1157 7.20 -27.11 46.62
CA THR A 1157 7.33 -26.37 47.87
C THR A 1157 7.11 -24.90 47.60
N PHE A 1158 6.20 -24.27 48.34
CA PHE A 1158 6.00 -22.83 48.34
C PHE A 1158 6.65 -22.21 49.57
N ASP A 1159 7.72 -21.46 49.36
CA ASP A 1159 8.56 -20.82 50.37
C ASP A 1159 8.13 -19.35 50.55
N LEU A 1160 7.60 -19.06 51.74
CA LEU A 1160 6.96 -17.79 52.11
C LEU A 1160 7.52 -17.24 53.42
N VAL A 1161 7.49 -15.91 53.59
CA VAL A 1161 7.96 -15.23 54.80
C VAL A 1161 6.88 -14.31 55.36
N ASP A 1162 6.53 -13.28 54.58
CA ASP A 1162 5.59 -12.23 54.95
C ASP A 1162 4.90 -11.68 53.68
N SER A 1163 4.07 -10.65 53.84
CA SER A 1163 3.31 -10.04 52.75
C SER A 1163 4.14 -9.25 51.74
N ASP A 1164 5.35 -8.84 52.13
CA ASP A 1164 6.16 -7.87 51.37
C ASP A 1164 7.34 -8.56 50.66
N SER A 1165 7.66 -9.78 51.08
CA SER A 1165 8.71 -10.63 50.55
C SER A 1165 8.26 -11.40 49.31
N ALA A 1166 9.19 -11.61 48.37
CA ALA A 1166 8.95 -12.49 47.22
C ALA A 1166 8.57 -13.90 47.68
N ALA A 1167 7.55 -14.46 47.01
CA ALA A 1167 7.12 -15.84 47.14
C ALA A 1167 7.92 -16.73 46.17
N VAL A 1168 8.41 -17.87 46.65
CA VAL A 1168 9.29 -18.73 45.86
C VAL A 1168 8.71 -20.14 45.78
N ALA A 1169 8.44 -20.62 44.57
CA ALA A 1169 8.05 -22.01 44.32
C ALA A 1169 9.27 -22.83 43.85
N LEU A 1170 9.45 -24.00 44.47
CA LEU A 1170 10.58 -24.91 44.25
C LEU A 1170 10.07 -26.31 43.95
N THR A 1171 10.67 -26.98 42.98
CA THR A 1171 10.42 -28.40 42.66
C THR A 1171 11.70 -29.21 42.81
N ASP A 1172 11.55 -30.52 42.99
CA ASP A 1172 12.67 -31.45 43.19
C ASP A 1172 13.60 -31.58 41.96
N ASP A 1173 13.09 -31.25 40.77
CA ASP A 1173 13.85 -31.28 39.52
C ASP A 1173 14.62 -29.99 39.22
N GLY A 1174 14.73 -29.08 40.20
CA GLY A 1174 15.59 -27.89 40.12
C GLY A 1174 14.95 -26.66 39.47
N TYR A 1175 13.62 -26.65 39.32
CA TYR A 1175 12.86 -25.48 38.87
C TYR A 1175 12.60 -24.53 40.03
N THR A 1176 12.86 -23.25 39.80
CA THR A 1176 12.65 -22.17 40.75
C THR A 1176 11.81 -21.08 40.10
N TYR A 1177 10.72 -20.70 40.75
CA TYR A 1177 9.86 -19.62 40.31
C TYR A 1177 9.69 -18.59 41.41
N VAL A 1178 10.02 -17.34 41.13
CA VAL A 1178 9.92 -16.22 42.07
C VAL A 1178 8.80 -15.31 41.61
N LEU A 1179 7.93 -14.92 42.55
CA LEU A 1179 6.79 -14.05 42.30
C LEU A 1179 6.80 -12.90 43.30
N MET A 1180 6.77 -11.67 42.80
CA MET A 1180 6.65 -10.48 43.65
C MET A 1180 5.21 -10.29 44.13
N PRO A 1181 4.99 -10.00 45.43
CA PRO A 1181 3.67 -9.68 45.93
C PRO A 1181 3.15 -8.35 45.37
N LEU A 1182 1.82 -8.24 45.32
CA LEU A 1182 1.14 -6.97 45.09
C LEU A 1182 1.04 -6.22 46.41
N ALA A 1183 1.28 -4.90 46.37
CA ALA A 1183 1.06 -4.06 47.54
C ALA A 1183 -0.42 -4.13 47.93
N ARG A 1184 -0.71 -4.49 49.18
CA ARG A 1184 -2.04 -4.28 49.75
C ARG A 1184 -2.27 -2.77 49.79
N ASP A 1185 -3.26 -2.28 49.05
CA ASP A 1185 -3.80 -0.94 49.29
C ASP A 1185 -4.38 -0.95 50.70
N ARG A 1186 -3.57 -0.50 51.66
CA ARG A 1186 -4.01 -0.27 53.04
C ARG A 1186 -4.93 0.95 53.04
N ASN A 1187 -6.21 0.71 52.76
CA ASN A 1187 -7.29 1.57 53.21
C ASN A 1187 -7.86 1.03 54.52
#